data_AF-A0A514WUN1-F1
#
_entry.id   AF-A0A514WUN1-F1
#
_cell.length_a   1.000
_cell.length_b   1.000
_cell.length_c   1.000
_cell.angle_alpha   90.00
_cell.angle_beta   90.00
_cell.angle_gamma   90.00
#
_symmetry.space_group_name_H-M   'P 1'
#
loop_
_entity.id
_entity.type
_entity.pdbx_description
1 polymer ?
#
loop_
_entity_poly.entity_id
_entity_poly.type
_entity_poly.pdbx_seq_one_letter_code
_entity_poly.pdbx_strand_id
1 'polypeptide(L)'
;MNQFWRFALSCIAAALLTACQIDANILEELNSKVDKTVPSLVPSQTNIYSGESLSLTSMFNPSEVAGITFSSPDGYYDSNTNSLIIPKNLNSRTVQLLATNEDGGTQNIPIKIDGLDESFIMETPQTYGDQNYPEAGTKLANGTMLFGSTYIDSAGGWEWTAIYRSTNNGSTWSIVDNYQPYDNGEAHILAMTSQGNNAYYCGYQWDSDGAGTAYWVVRRSTDGGTTWTTVALDSDADDSVCQTLSVSPTTGYLYAGGFDRLGSGGNPRGILRESRDQGQTWSNIYAQEIPGGYNVGIMHAKVAPDNTIWMIGTTPAPANAILLKGTFSGAWNFVDMNVNFGSANATNYQTFGELTIVDSNTAFLNSRFGNTWNIKKTTNGGVSWSNVFDYGSRTDAGELEILSNGTIVAMGTYHPPGFGPSDVKVARSTDGGTTWSVATVTSGKFADGCLLFKDNAGDIHSINSAKDNATHFTSNDGGATWVAKDYIIYTEKFYNEISKFLVLPSGNYFTIGFANDYSKTTTNHPWFTGMSSDKGKTWIYPDLFTDPSDQLTTYDVAYDQLGNIFVFGIGETSFTSIIRKSSDNGQTWSTKENYVHPTYPAEPVSWMSKGRLVVDKNNIPYHGAAFYNVGTNTYGVEIRKGDVGGENWSTVKTFPLNGAYKGFSLVDFTVSSNNTLWLSSKESNTSSQPERALYKSTDGGVTWTEVLRESNTTDNPYVKIGFDSSGAVYLQQLAQILKSTDGGTSWSALPSTGNIQDILITTDDKVFVLTTDNQLKKLQPDSSWLLINDITDKAVPQGRGFIYYSQTVGLVQLSPTTVGLQVRFAEAKKGTVELMKTISINH
;
A
#
# COMPACT_ATOMS: atom_id res chain seq x y z
N MET A 1 -30.81 27.18 -53.64
CA MET A 1 -32.18 27.73 -53.40
C MET A 1 -32.33 28.41 -52.03
N ASN A 2 -31.81 27.87 -50.93
CA ASN A 2 -32.05 28.42 -49.57
C ASN A 2 -31.62 29.88 -49.33
N GLN A 3 -30.51 30.38 -49.92
CA GLN A 3 -30.12 31.79 -49.72
C GLN A 3 -31.14 32.79 -50.28
N PHE A 4 -31.85 32.46 -51.36
CA PHE A 4 -32.87 33.34 -51.94
C PHE A 4 -34.07 33.51 -50.99
N TRP A 5 -34.43 32.45 -50.26
CA TRP A 5 -35.45 32.50 -49.22
C TRP A 5 -34.98 33.24 -47.96
N ARG A 6 -33.71 33.07 -47.53
CA ARG A 6 -33.13 33.85 -46.42
C ARG A 6 -33.14 35.36 -46.70
N PHE A 7 -32.76 35.78 -47.92
CA PHE A 7 -32.79 37.19 -48.31
C PHE A 7 -34.22 37.73 -48.49
N ALA A 8 -35.14 36.91 -49.01
CA ALA A 8 -36.56 37.29 -49.10
C ALA A 8 -37.19 37.48 -47.72
N LEU A 9 -36.98 36.57 -46.76
CA LEU A 9 -37.53 36.70 -45.41
C LEU A 9 -36.94 37.89 -44.65
N SER A 10 -35.64 38.16 -44.77
CA SER A 10 -35.03 39.33 -44.11
C SER A 10 -35.50 40.66 -44.70
N CYS A 11 -35.69 40.75 -46.03
CA CYS A 11 -36.32 41.91 -46.66
C CYS A 11 -37.80 42.08 -46.27
N ILE A 12 -38.56 40.99 -46.13
CA ILE A 12 -39.96 41.03 -45.67
C ILE A 12 -40.03 41.47 -44.20
N ALA A 13 -39.16 40.95 -43.33
CA ALA A 13 -39.08 41.36 -41.93
C ALA A 13 -38.70 42.84 -41.79
N ALA A 14 -37.70 43.33 -42.54
CA ALA A 14 -37.29 44.73 -42.54
C ALA A 14 -38.39 45.68 -43.09
N ALA A 15 -39.15 45.24 -44.10
CA ALA A 15 -40.29 45.99 -44.62
C ALA A 15 -41.48 46.04 -43.64
N LEU A 16 -41.68 45.00 -42.83
CA LEU A 16 -42.70 44.98 -41.77
C LEU A 16 -42.30 45.83 -40.54
N LEU A 17 -41.01 45.80 -40.17
CA LEU A 17 -40.45 46.50 -39.01
C LEU A 17 -40.56 48.04 -39.05
N THR A 18 -40.79 48.64 -40.22
CA THR A 18 -40.90 50.11 -40.38
C THR A 18 -42.33 50.64 -40.48
N ALA A 19 -43.35 49.76 -40.50
CA ALA A 19 -44.74 50.18 -40.70
C ALA A 19 -45.79 49.48 -39.80
N CYS A 20 -45.42 48.48 -38.99
CA CYS A 20 -46.35 47.87 -38.04
C CYS A 20 -45.64 47.41 -36.75
N GLN A 21 -46.32 47.52 -35.60
CA GLN A 21 -45.91 46.79 -34.41
C GLN A 21 -46.09 45.30 -34.70
N ILE A 22 -44.98 44.58 -34.88
CA ILE A 22 -45.01 43.12 -34.93
C ILE A 22 -45.46 42.66 -33.54
N ASP A 23 -46.63 42.01 -33.49
CA ASP A 23 -47.15 41.38 -32.28
C ASP A 23 -46.08 40.43 -31.71
N ALA A 24 -45.86 40.46 -30.39
CA ALA A 24 -44.87 39.60 -29.75
C ALA A 24 -45.09 38.12 -30.10
N ASN A 25 -46.35 37.71 -30.25
CA ASN A 25 -46.75 36.36 -30.67
C ASN A 25 -46.28 36.03 -32.10
N ILE A 26 -46.28 37.00 -33.03
CA ILE A 26 -45.81 36.81 -34.42
C ILE A 26 -44.29 36.72 -34.48
N LEU A 27 -43.58 37.51 -33.64
CA LEU A 27 -42.12 37.41 -33.53
C LEU A 27 -41.69 36.07 -32.90
N GLU A 28 -42.44 35.58 -31.92
CA GLU A 28 -42.25 34.26 -31.31
C GLU A 28 -42.57 33.12 -32.31
N GLU A 29 -43.66 33.24 -33.08
CA GLU A 29 -44.00 32.27 -34.13
C GLU A 29 -42.95 32.25 -35.27
N LEU A 30 -42.43 33.41 -35.68
CA LEU A 30 -41.31 33.50 -36.63
C LEU A 30 -40.04 32.85 -36.09
N ASN A 31 -39.65 33.18 -34.84
CA ASN A 31 -38.49 32.59 -34.18
C ASN A 31 -38.61 31.08 -33.95
N SER A 32 -39.84 30.54 -33.82
CA SER A 32 -40.10 29.10 -33.75
C SER A 32 -39.97 28.38 -35.10
N LYS A 33 -39.99 29.12 -36.21
CA LYS A 33 -39.84 28.61 -37.59
C LYS A 33 -38.44 28.83 -38.18
N VAL A 34 -37.55 29.50 -37.44
CA VAL A 34 -36.11 29.52 -37.77
C VAL A 34 -35.55 28.12 -37.55
N ASP A 35 -34.92 27.57 -38.58
CA ASP A 35 -34.23 26.28 -38.48
C ASP A 35 -32.96 26.42 -37.65
N LYS A 36 -33.07 26.11 -36.36
CA LYS A 36 -31.96 26.13 -35.39
C LYS A 36 -31.11 24.86 -35.42
N THR A 37 -31.13 24.06 -36.49
CA THR A 37 -30.21 22.94 -36.59
C THR A 37 -28.77 23.45 -36.79
N VAL A 38 -27.86 22.99 -35.93
CA VAL A 38 -26.41 23.14 -36.16
C VAL A 38 -26.05 22.20 -37.31
N PRO A 39 -25.23 22.62 -38.30
CA PRO A 39 -24.68 21.70 -39.30
C PRO A 39 -24.03 20.51 -38.60
N SER A 40 -24.15 19.30 -39.15
CA SER A 40 -23.60 18.12 -38.46
C SER A 40 -22.07 18.18 -38.47
N LEU A 41 -21.50 18.67 -37.38
CA LEU A 41 -20.07 18.76 -37.15
C LEU A 41 -19.53 17.41 -36.71
N VAL A 42 -18.35 17.06 -37.22
CA VAL A 42 -17.59 15.87 -36.82
C VAL A 42 -16.14 16.32 -36.55
N PRO A 43 -15.54 15.92 -35.41
CA PRO A 43 -14.17 16.27 -35.10
C PRO A 43 -13.20 15.50 -36.01
N SER A 44 -12.05 16.09 -36.34
CA SER A 44 -11.02 15.42 -37.18
C SER A 44 -10.47 14.14 -36.54
N GLN A 45 -10.52 14.05 -35.21
CA GLN A 45 -10.22 12.88 -34.40
C GLN A 45 -11.12 12.87 -33.15
N THR A 46 -11.58 11.69 -32.71
CA THR A 46 -12.42 11.56 -31.50
C THR A 46 -11.62 11.53 -30.20
N ASN A 47 -10.32 11.26 -30.32
CA ASN A 47 -9.35 11.19 -29.24
C ASN A 47 -8.32 12.29 -29.46
N ILE A 48 -7.99 13.06 -28.43
CA ILE A 48 -7.00 14.15 -28.49
C ILE A 48 -6.20 14.17 -27.20
N TYR A 49 -4.88 14.40 -27.27
CA TYR A 49 -4.06 14.41 -26.07
C TYR A 49 -4.12 15.77 -25.35
N SER A 50 -3.92 15.76 -24.03
CA SER A 50 -3.64 16.95 -23.22
C SER A 50 -2.55 17.80 -23.88
N GLY A 51 -2.79 19.11 -24.06
CA GLY A 51 -1.89 20.03 -24.77
C GLY A 51 -2.08 20.12 -26.30
N GLU A 52 -2.82 19.22 -26.95
CA GLU A 52 -3.05 19.26 -28.41
C GLU A 52 -4.15 20.25 -28.83
N SER A 53 -4.24 20.50 -30.14
CA SER A 53 -5.36 21.22 -30.76
C SER A 53 -6.20 20.31 -31.66
N LEU A 54 -7.52 20.54 -31.65
CA LEU A 54 -8.51 19.85 -32.47
C LEU A 54 -9.12 20.82 -33.48
N SER A 55 -8.90 20.58 -34.77
CA SER A 55 -9.65 21.27 -35.83
C SER A 55 -11.02 20.62 -36.04
N LEU A 56 -12.06 21.44 -36.18
CA LEU A 56 -13.45 21.00 -36.38
C LEU A 56 -13.90 21.28 -37.82
N THR A 57 -14.65 20.36 -38.42
CA THR A 57 -15.20 20.50 -39.78
C THR A 57 -16.68 20.11 -39.86
N SER A 58 -17.42 20.73 -40.78
CA SER A 58 -18.77 20.30 -41.17
C SER A 58 -18.69 19.10 -42.11
N MET A 59 -19.57 18.10 -41.93
CA MET A 59 -19.69 16.98 -42.87
C MET A 59 -20.14 17.38 -44.28
N PHE A 60 -20.70 18.58 -44.45
CA PHE A 60 -21.32 19.00 -45.71
C PHE A 60 -20.51 20.09 -46.44
N ASN A 61 -19.93 21.05 -45.73
CA ASN A 61 -19.09 22.09 -46.33
C ASN A 61 -18.20 22.81 -45.28
N PRO A 62 -16.85 22.83 -45.43
CA PRO A 62 -15.95 23.50 -44.48
C PRO A 62 -16.24 24.98 -44.20
N SER A 63 -16.89 25.70 -45.12
CA SER A 63 -17.27 27.11 -44.92
C SER A 63 -18.46 27.33 -43.98
N GLU A 64 -19.14 26.27 -43.54
CA GLU A 64 -20.29 26.33 -42.59
C GLU A 64 -19.88 26.38 -41.12
N VAL A 65 -18.58 26.31 -40.81
CA VAL A 65 -18.07 26.44 -39.42
C VAL A 65 -18.01 27.91 -38.99
N ALA A 66 -18.03 28.85 -39.95
CA ALA A 66 -18.09 30.28 -39.66
C ALA A 66 -19.42 30.65 -38.97
N GLY A 67 -19.34 31.39 -37.86
CA GLY A 67 -20.50 31.75 -37.03
C GLY A 67 -20.86 30.73 -35.94
N ILE A 68 -20.14 29.61 -35.84
CA ILE A 68 -20.31 28.65 -34.73
C ILE A 68 -19.34 29.01 -33.60
N THR A 69 -19.89 29.19 -32.40
CA THR A 69 -19.13 29.34 -31.16
C THR A 69 -18.98 27.98 -30.48
N PHE A 70 -17.81 27.73 -29.90
CA PHE A 70 -17.50 26.48 -29.21
C PHE A 70 -17.15 26.75 -27.76
N SER A 71 -17.73 25.98 -26.85
CA SER A 71 -17.36 25.98 -25.44
C SER A 71 -17.06 24.57 -24.95
N SER A 72 -16.01 24.46 -24.15
CA SER A 72 -15.60 23.26 -23.42
C SER A 72 -15.30 23.67 -21.98
N PRO A 73 -15.64 22.86 -20.96
CA PRO A 73 -15.15 23.06 -19.59
C PRO A 73 -13.61 23.07 -19.51
N ASP A 74 -12.96 22.38 -20.45
CA ASP A 74 -11.56 22.00 -20.39
C ASP A 74 -10.79 22.43 -21.66
N GLY A 75 -11.19 23.53 -22.31
CA GLY A 75 -10.55 24.00 -23.53
C GLY A 75 -11.03 25.35 -24.01
N TYR A 76 -10.17 26.02 -24.77
CA TYR A 76 -10.45 27.34 -25.38
C TYR A 76 -10.38 27.20 -26.90
N TYR A 77 -11.31 27.83 -27.61
CA TYR A 77 -11.36 27.83 -29.06
C TYR A 77 -10.66 29.07 -29.63
N ASP A 78 -9.57 28.84 -30.39
CA ASP A 78 -8.86 29.90 -31.09
C ASP A 78 -9.48 30.14 -32.48
N SER A 79 -10.13 31.29 -32.63
CA SER A 79 -10.76 31.71 -33.89
C SER A 79 -9.76 32.05 -34.99
N ASN A 80 -8.49 32.27 -34.68
CA ASN A 80 -7.45 32.55 -35.69
C ASN A 80 -6.96 31.26 -36.37
N THR A 81 -6.95 30.15 -35.64
CA THR A 81 -6.50 28.83 -36.13
C THR A 81 -7.66 27.84 -36.34
N ASN A 82 -8.91 28.28 -36.14
CA ASN A 82 -10.14 27.46 -36.26
C ASN A 82 -10.04 26.13 -35.50
N SER A 83 -9.44 26.16 -34.31
CA SER A 83 -9.08 24.97 -33.56
C SER A 83 -9.34 25.14 -32.07
N LEU A 84 -9.88 24.09 -31.44
CA LEU A 84 -9.99 23.97 -29.99
C LEU A 84 -8.62 23.59 -29.42
N ILE A 85 -8.07 24.40 -28.52
CA ILE A 85 -6.84 24.11 -27.80
C ILE A 85 -7.19 23.47 -26.45
N ILE A 86 -6.64 22.27 -26.22
CA ILE A 86 -6.73 21.54 -24.96
C ILE A 86 -5.54 21.95 -24.08
N PRO A 87 -5.75 22.42 -22.82
CA PRO A 87 -4.67 22.69 -21.88
C PRO A 87 -3.77 21.46 -21.64
N LYS A 88 -2.50 21.71 -21.33
CA LYS A 88 -1.60 20.69 -20.79
C LYS A 88 -2.04 20.26 -19.38
N ASN A 89 -1.48 19.16 -18.89
CA ASN A 89 -1.68 18.60 -17.55
C ASN A 89 -3.11 18.13 -17.23
N LEU A 90 -3.97 17.90 -18.23
CA LEU A 90 -5.30 17.33 -18.01
C LEU A 90 -5.24 15.80 -17.83
N ASN A 91 -6.19 15.26 -17.06
CA ASN A 91 -6.44 13.82 -16.94
C ASN A 91 -7.35 13.34 -18.08
N SER A 92 -7.27 12.07 -18.50
CA SER A 92 -8.21 11.56 -19.52
C SER A 92 -9.64 11.55 -19.00
N ARG A 93 -10.56 11.99 -19.85
CA ARG A 93 -12.01 11.95 -19.63
C ARG A 93 -12.72 12.23 -20.95
N THR A 94 -13.97 11.79 -21.01
CA THR A 94 -14.88 12.24 -22.08
C THR A 94 -15.46 13.59 -21.69
N VAL A 95 -15.25 14.59 -22.54
CA VAL A 95 -15.79 15.94 -22.40
C VAL A 95 -16.83 16.16 -23.50
N GLN A 96 -17.90 16.88 -23.18
CA GLN A 96 -18.87 17.32 -24.19
C GLN A 96 -18.49 18.73 -24.62
N LEU A 97 -18.07 18.87 -25.87
CA LEU A 97 -17.89 20.18 -26.49
C LEU A 97 -19.23 20.66 -27.05
N LEU A 98 -19.66 21.83 -26.59
CA LEU A 98 -20.91 22.45 -27.01
C LEU A 98 -20.63 23.38 -28.20
N ALA A 99 -21.15 23.01 -29.36
CA ALA A 99 -21.19 23.86 -30.54
C ALA A 99 -22.51 24.64 -30.55
N THR A 100 -22.47 25.97 -30.72
CA THR A 100 -23.65 26.84 -30.77
C THR A 100 -23.60 27.75 -31.99
N ASN A 101 -24.62 27.72 -32.85
CA ASN A 101 -24.71 28.60 -34.03
C ASN A 101 -25.29 29.99 -33.69
N GLU A 102 -25.21 30.93 -34.63
CA GLU A 102 -25.70 32.31 -34.45
C GLU A 102 -27.21 32.40 -34.09
N ASP A 103 -28.00 31.39 -34.51
CA ASP A 103 -29.45 31.29 -34.26
C ASP A 103 -29.81 30.64 -32.89
N GLY A 104 -28.79 30.31 -32.08
CA GLY A 104 -28.94 29.71 -30.74
C GLY A 104 -29.24 28.20 -30.73
N GLY A 105 -29.04 27.52 -31.86
CA GLY A 105 -29.06 26.07 -31.98
C GLY A 105 -27.79 25.43 -31.42
N THR A 106 -27.91 24.25 -30.79
CA THR A 106 -26.81 23.58 -30.10
C THR A 106 -26.57 22.14 -30.54
N GLN A 107 -25.30 21.72 -30.58
CA GLN A 107 -24.87 20.32 -30.75
C GLN A 107 -23.81 19.97 -29.70
N ASN A 108 -23.99 18.85 -29.00
CA ASN A 108 -22.94 18.26 -28.15
C ASN A 108 -22.08 17.32 -28.98
N ILE A 109 -20.76 17.50 -28.91
CA ILE A 109 -19.76 16.68 -29.58
C ILE A 109 -18.93 15.98 -28.48
N PRO A 110 -19.03 14.65 -28.33
CA PRO A 110 -18.20 13.92 -27.38
C PRO A 110 -16.76 13.85 -27.87
N ILE A 111 -15.82 14.29 -27.05
CA ILE A 111 -14.37 14.24 -27.30
C ILE A 111 -13.73 13.49 -26.13
N LYS A 112 -12.90 12.48 -26.42
CA LYS A 112 -12.03 11.85 -25.41
C LYS A 112 -10.74 12.66 -25.33
N ILE A 113 -10.51 13.31 -24.20
CA ILE A 113 -9.18 13.84 -23.86
C ILE A 113 -8.36 12.66 -23.32
N ASP A 114 -7.11 12.56 -23.79
CA ASP A 114 -6.10 11.58 -23.37
C ASP A 114 -4.98 12.27 -22.59
N GLY A 115 -4.90 11.97 -21.30
CA GLY A 115 -4.01 12.59 -20.31
C GLY A 115 -3.31 11.56 -19.43
N LEU A 116 -2.96 11.94 -18.20
CA LEU A 116 -2.54 11.00 -17.15
C LEU A 116 -3.67 10.88 -16.11
N ASP A 117 -4.17 9.68 -15.85
CA ASP A 117 -5.55 9.49 -15.39
C ASP A 117 -5.61 9.08 -13.93
N GLU A 118 -4.71 8.18 -13.58
CA GLU A 118 -4.68 7.47 -12.31
C GLU A 118 -3.28 7.67 -11.72
N SER A 119 -3.20 8.52 -10.69
CA SER A 119 -2.05 8.58 -9.79
C SER A 119 -2.44 7.88 -8.49
N PHE A 120 -1.89 6.69 -8.26
CA PHE A 120 -1.98 6.03 -6.96
C PHE A 120 -0.64 6.16 -6.23
N ILE A 121 -0.71 6.34 -4.93
CA ILE A 121 0.43 6.10 -4.04
C ILE A 121 0.48 4.59 -3.87
N MET A 122 1.61 3.98 -4.24
CA MET A 122 1.85 2.60 -3.85
C MET A 122 2.46 2.63 -2.45
N GLU A 123 1.66 2.25 -1.45
CA GLU A 123 2.19 1.91 -0.12
C GLU A 123 3.05 0.64 -0.24
N THR A 124 4.09 0.53 0.58
CA THR A 124 5.11 -0.53 0.47
C THR A 124 5.50 -1.09 1.86
N PRO A 125 5.45 -2.44 2.10
CA PRO A 125 5.41 -3.10 3.43
C PRO A 125 6.60 -2.89 4.39
N GLN A 126 6.68 -3.51 5.59
CA GLN A 126 7.59 -3.15 6.73
C GLN A 126 9.05 -3.65 6.76
N THR A 127 9.98 -2.76 7.15
CA THR A 127 11.02 -3.08 8.18
C THR A 127 11.16 -2.02 9.28
N TYR A 128 10.67 -2.42 10.45
CA TYR A 128 11.42 -2.53 11.71
C TYR A 128 11.68 -1.32 12.62
N GLY A 129 11.13 -1.43 13.82
CA GLY A 129 11.85 -1.24 15.09
C GLY A 129 11.78 -2.54 15.93
N ASP A 130 12.64 -2.70 16.93
CA ASP A 130 12.74 -3.90 17.79
C ASP A 130 11.49 -4.17 18.67
N GLN A 131 10.52 -3.26 18.66
CA GLN A 131 9.39 -3.24 19.59
C GLN A 131 8.06 -3.13 18.83
N ASN A 132 7.23 -4.15 18.98
CA ASN A 132 5.84 -4.20 18.53
C ASN A 132 5.05 -5.01 19.56
N TYR A 133 4.06 -4.41 20.22
CA TYR A 133 3.33 -5.05 21.31
C TYR A 133 1.81 -4.96 21.09
N PRO A 134 1.12 -6.09 20.80
CA PRO A 134 -0.33 -6.19 20.88
C PRO A 134 -0.75 -6.05 22.35
N GLU A 135 -1.33 -4.90 22.69
CA GLU A 135 -1.65 -4.53 24.07
C GLU A 135 -3.15 -4.68 24.39
N ALA A 136 -4.03 -4.51 23.40
CA ALA A 136 -5.47 -4.65 23.58
C ALA A 136 -6.23 -5.13 22.34
N GLY A 137 -7.20 -6.02 22.52
CA GLY A 137 -8.09 -6.53 21.47
C GLY A 137 -9.57 -6.31 21.77
N THR A 138 -10.42 -6.28 20.73
CA THR A 138 -11.87 -6.39 20.91
C THR A 138 -12.60 -6.90 19.67
N LYS A 139 -13.86 -7.30 19.86
CA LYS A 139 -14.77 -7.71 18.78
C LYS A 139 -16.03 -6.85 18.74
N LEU A 140 -16.47 -6.51 17.53
CA LEU A 140 -17.73 -5.81 17.27
C LEU A 140 -18.88 -6.78 16.97
N ALA A 141 -20.11 -6.36 17.26
CA ALA A 141 -21.32 -7.18 17.08
C ALA A 141 -21.53 -7.64 15.62
N ASN A 142 -21.13 -6.82 14.64
CA ASN A 142 -21.17 -7.18 13.21
C ASN A 142 -20.14 -8.25 12.77
N GLY A 143 -19.29 -8.74 13.68
CA GLY A 143 -18.26 -9.72 13.39
C GLY A 143 -16.84 -9.15 13.23
N THR A 144 -16.70 -7.83 13.07
CA THR A 144 -15.39 -7.16 12.89
C THR A 144 -14.50 -7.39 14.11
N MET A 145 -13.25 -7.78 13.87
CA MET A 145 -12.21 -7.92 14.89
C MET A 145 -11.31 -6.69 14.83
N LEU A 146 -10.90 -6.20 16.00
CA LEU A 146 -9.97 -5.09 16.17
C LEU A 146 -8.89 -5.50 17.17
N PHE A 147 -7.65 -5.07 16.94
CA PHE A 147 -6.63 -5.02 17.98
C PHE A 147 -5.74 -3.80 17.78
N GLY A 148 -5.16 -3.30 18.84
CA GLY A 148 -4.16 -2.26 18.79
C GLY A 148 -2.78 -2.77 19.16
N SER A 149 -1.76 -2.15 18.60
CA SER A 149 -0.37 -2.40 18.91
C SER A 149 0.41 -1.10 19.01
N THR A 150 1.27 -1.01 20.01
CA THR A 150 2.32 0.02 20.08
C THR A 150 3.51 -0.46 19.24
N TYR A 151 4.11 0.41 18.43
CA TYR A 151 5.24 0.09 17.55
C TYR A 151 6.21 1.28 17.37
N ILE A 152 7.48 1.02 17.05
CA ILE A 152 8.49 2.09 16.81
C ILE A 152 8.53 2.57 15.34
N ASP A 153 8.63 3.88 15.16
CA ASP A 153 8.99 4.52 13.88
C ASP A 153 10.52 4.60 13.69
N SER A 154 11.02 3.99 12.60
CA SER A 154 12.43 4.01 12.20
C SER A 154 13.02 5.39 11.83
N ALA A 155 12.18 6.42 11.67
CA ALA A 155 12.63 7.79 11.40
C ALA A 155 13.08 8.56 12.67
N GLY A 156 12.69 8.12 13.87
CA GLY A 156 13.00 8.80 15.13
C GLY A 156 13.25 7.92 16.36
N GLY A 157 12.92 6.62 16.30
CA GLY A 157 12.96 5.73 17.46
C GLY A 157 11.75 5.86 18.40
N TRP A 158 10.73 6.61 17.97
CA TRP A 158 9.55 7.00 18.73
C TRP A 158 8.40 6.00 18.60
N GLU A 159 7.56 5.89 19.63
CA GLU A 159 6.49 4.89 19.72
C GLU A 159 5.13 5.42 19.24
N TRP A 160 4.39 4.60 18.51
CA TRP A 160 3.15 4.94 17.80
C TRP A 160 2.07 3.89 18.08
N THR A 161 0.80 4.31 18.17
CA THR A 161 -0.34 3.39 18.27
C THR A 161 -0.92 3.09 16.88
N ALA A 162 -0.94 1.82 16.47
CA ALA A 162 -1.67 1.36 15.28
C ALA A 162 -2.87 0.49 15.67
N ILE A 163 -4.03 0.75 15.05
CA ILE A 163 -5.23 -0.09 15.16
C ILE A 163 -5.41 -0.91 13.89
N TYR A 164 -5.45 -2.23 14.04
CA TYR A 164 -5.65 -3.21 12.99
C TYR A 164 -7.09 -3.71 13.02
N ARG A 165 -7.68 -3.84 11.83
CA ARG A 165 -9.06 -4.27 11.64
C ARG A 165 -9.15 -5.45 10.69
N SER A 166 -10.03 -6.40 11.00
CA SER A 166 -10.41 -7.49 10.10
C SER A 166 -11.92 -7.67 10.04
N THR A 167 -12.44 -7.84 8.82
CA THR A 167 -13.86 -8.13 8.53
C THR A 167 -14.09 -9.55 8.02
N ASN A 168 -13.06 -10.40 7.99
CA ASN A 168 -13.08 -11.76 7.46
C ASN A 168 -12.56 -12.80 8.48
N ASN A 169 -12.93 -12.62 9.75
CA ASN A 169 -12.49 -13.42 10.90
C ASN A 169 -10.95 -13.52 11.02
N GLY A 170 -10.22 -12.44 10.73
CA GLY A 170 -8.76 -12.38 10.82
C GLY A 170 -8.03 -13.18 9.74
N SER A 171 -8.63 -13.35 8.55
CA SER A 171 -7.92 -13.89 7.38
C SER A 171 -7.06 -12.85 6.67
N THR A 172 -7.39 -11.56 6.81
CA THR A 172 -6.54 -10.42 6.45
C THR A 172 -6.78 -9.29 7.46
N TRP A 173 -5.79 -8.41 7.61
CA TRP A 173 -5.84 -7.26 8.51
C TRP A 173 -5.42 -5.99 7.79
N SER A 174 -6.01 -4.86 8.15
CA SER A 174 -5.72 -3.53 7.59
C SER A 174 -5.70 -2.50 8.70
N ILE A 175 -4.79 -1.53 8.62
CA ILE A 175 -4.71 -0.45 9.62
C ILE A 175 -5.79 0.60 9.35
N VAL A 176 -6.42 1.07 10.42
CA VAL A 176 -7.59 1.98 10.40
C VAL A 176 -7.45 3.18 11.34
N ASP A 177 -6.47 3.14 12.23
CA ASP A 177 -5.99 4.30 12.98
C ASP A 177 -4.48 4.15 13.07
N ASN A 178 -3.76 5.24 12.89
CA ASN A 178 -2.33 5.31 13.18
C ASN A 178 -2.10 6.62 13.93
N TYR A 179 -2.02 6.54 15.24
CA TYR A 179 -2.10 7.68 16.13
C TYR A 179 -0.77 7.94 16.83
N GLN A 180 -0.18 9.06 16.45
CA GLN A 180 0.89 9.76 17.16
C GLN A 180 0.63 11.26 16.96
N PRO A 181 0.25 12.02 18.01
CA PRO A 181 -0.01 13.46 17.90
C PRO A 181 1.24 14.35 17.88
N TYR A 182 2.43 13.82 18.17
CA TYR A 182 3.68 14.57 18.29
C TYR A 182 4.76 14.04 17.33
N ASP A 183 5.52 14.92 16.67
CA ASP A 183 6.62 14.50 15.79
C ASP A 183 7.76 13.79 16.57
N ASN A 184 7.94 14.13 17.85
CA ASN A 184 8.85 13.45 18.77
C ASN A 184 8.13 13.08 20.09
N GLY A 185 7.72 11.81 20.25
CA GLY A 185 6.96 11.37 21.42
C GLY A 185 6.63 9.88 21.45
N GLU A 186 5.73 9.47 22.33
CA GLU A 186 5.27 8.08 22.49
C GLU A 186 3.73 8.04 22.49
N ALA A 187 3.11 6.94 22.05
CA ALA A 187 1.65 6.77 22.06
C ALA A 187 1.28 5.27 22.19
N HIS A 188 0.58 4.91 23.28
CA HIS A 188 0.28 3.53 23.67
C HIS A 188 -1.22 3.21 23.74
N ILE A 189 -1.56 1.93 23.68
CA ILE A 189 -2.94 1.43 23.72
C ILE A 189 -3.14 0.32 24.76
N LEU A 190 -3.31 0.72 26.01
CA LEU A 190 -3.37 -0.22 27.13
C LEU A 190 -4.74 -0.92 27.30
N ALA A 191 -5.82 -0.41 26.71
CA ALA A 191 -7.13 -1.06 26.75
C ALA A 191 -8.05 -0.75 25.55
N MET A 192 -8.88 -1.72 25.16
CA MET A 192 -9.87 -1.61 24.09
C MET A 192 -11.20 -2.26 24.51
N THR A 193 -12.33 -1.70 24.06
CA THR A 193 -13.66 -2.28 24.30
C THR A 193 -14.64 -1.90 23.19
N SER A 194 -15.78 -2.58 23.12
CA SER A 194 -16.81 -2.36 22.11
C SER A 194 -18.21 -2.23 22.69
N GLN A 195 -19.06 -1.46 22.01
CA GLN A 195 -20.49 -1.33 22.30
C GLN A 195 -21.28 -1.48 21.00
N GLY A 196 -21.80 -2.69 20.75
CA GLY A 196 -22.41 -3.00 19.46
C GLY A 196 -21.38 -2.91 18.34
N ASN A 197 -21.51 -1.90 17.46
CA ASN A 197 -20.55 -1.61 16.39
C ASN A 197 -19.69 -0.36 16.65
N ASN A 198 -19.84 0.28 17.81
CA ASN A 198 -18.91 1.32 18.26
C ASN A 198 -17.70 0.64 18.92
N ALA A 199 -16.53 1.24 18.71
CA ALA A 199 -15.27 0.78 19.30
C ALA A 199 -14.61 1.93 20.06
N TYR A 200 -13.93 1.60 21.15
CA TYR A 200 -13.22 2.56 21.98
C TYR A 200 -11.89 1.98 22.40
N TYR A 201 -10.85 2.80 22.45
CA TYR A 201 -9.60 2.44 23.10
C TYR A 201 -9.08 3.58 23.97
N CYS A 202 -8.21 3.25 24.90
CA CYS A 202 -7.51 4.23 25.71
C CYS A 202 -6.07 3.82 26.01
N GLY A 203 -5.28 4.81 26.41
CA GLY A 203 -3.88 4.66 26.79
C GLY A 203 -3.32 6.00 27.20
N TYR A 204 -2.13 6.33 26.71
CA TYR A 204 -1.50 7.63 26.89
C TYR A 204 -0.69 8.06 25.67
N GLN A 205 -0.39 9.35 25.61
CA GLN A 205 0.55 9.97 24.68
C GLN A 205 1.58 10.78 25.48
N TRP A 206 2.83 10.79 25.08
CA TRP A 206 3.92 11.51 25.74
C TRP A 206 4.64 12.40 24.73
N ASP A 207 4.93 13.65 25.12
CA ASP A 207 5.59 14.65 24.27
C ASP A 207 7.01 14.91 24.78
N SER A 208 8.01 14.58 23.95
CA SER A 208 9.42 14.74 24.30
C SER A 208 9.95 16.16 24.08
N ASP A 209 9.33 16.94 23.19
CA ASP A 209 9.65 18.35 22.94
C ASP A 209 8.88 19.28 23.90
N GLY A 210 7.79 18.78 24.48
CA GLY A 210 6.93 19.49 25.44
C GLY A 210 7.39 19.39 26.90
N ALA A 211 6.46 19.10 27.80
CA ALA A 211 6.73 19.05 29.24
C ALA A 211 7.41 17.73 29.71
N GLY A 212 7.53 16.73 28.83
CA GLY A 212 8.02 15.40 29.21
C GLY A 212 7.03 14.61 30.08
N THR A 213 5.72 14.82 29.88
CA THR A 213 4.63 14.31 30.72
C THR A 213 3.66 13.47 29.90
N ALA A 214 3.11 12.38 30.46
CA ALA A 214 2.11 11.57 29.75
C ALA A 214 0.69 12.17 29.90
N TYR A 215 -0.08 12.12 28.82
CA TYR A 215 -1.45 12.61 28.74
C TYR A 215 -2.40 11.45 28.44
N TRP A 216 -3.42 11.27 29.29
CA TRP A 216 -4.46 10.26 29.13
C TRP A 216 -5.23 10.51 27.83
N VAL A 217 -5.34 9.50 26.98
CA VAL A 217 -6.14 9.57 25.74
C VAL A 217 -7.24 8.50 25.71
N VAL A 218 -8.43 8.89 25.23
CA VAL A 218 -9.49 7.96 24.82
C VAL A 218 -9.90 8.28 23.38
N ARG A 219 -9.87 7.26 22.51
CA ARG A 219 -10.33 7.35 21.12
C ARG A 219 -11.57 6.49 20.89
N ARG A 220 -12.39 6.93 19.94
CA ARG A 220 -13.70 6.38 19.60
C ARG A 220 -13.87 6.23 18.10
N SER A 221 -14.46 5.11 17.68
CA SER A 221 -15.03 4.87 16.37
C SER A 221 -16.54 4.58 16.49
N THR A 222 -17.33 5.10 15.54
CA THR A 222 -18.77 4.88 15.43
C THR A 222 -19.20 4.22 14.11
N ASP A 223 -18.24 3.80 13.29
CA ASP A 223 -18.43 3.30 11.93
C ASP A 223 -17.84 1.89 11.73
N GLY A 224 -17.86 1.08 12.79
CA GLY A 224 -17.33 -0.29 12.77
C GLY A 224 -15.81 -0.35 12.76
N GLY A 225 -15.14 0.61 13.41
CA GLY A 225 -13.68 0.70 13.49
C GLY A 225 -13.01 1.27 12.25
N THR A 226 -13.72 1.98 11.37
CA THR A 226 -13.18 2.45 10.07
C THR A 226 -12.51 3.81 10.20
N THR A 227 -13.05 4.70 11.03
CA THR A 227 -12.45 5.99 11.39
C THR A 227 -12.48 6.21 12.90
N TRP A 228 -11.52 6.99 13.41
CA TRP A 228 -11.28 7.17 14.83
C TRP A 228 -11.08 8.65 15.20
N THR A 229 -11.60 9.04 16.36
CA THR A 229 -11.54 10.41 16.88
C THR A 229 -11.15 10.41 18.37
N THR A 230 -10.35 11.39 18.80
CA THR A 230 -10.07 11.61 20.22
C THR A 230 -11.30 12.23 20.89
N VAL A 231 -11.78 11.61 21.96
CA VAL A 231 -12.99 12.02 22.70
C VAL A 231 -12.72 12.32 24.18
N ALA A 232 -11.56 11.93 24.70
CA ALA A 232 -10.99 12.51 25.90
C ALA A 232 -9.48 12.66 25.72
N LEU A 233 -8.96 13.80 26.14
CA LEU A 233 -7.54 14.09 26.29
C LEU A 233 -7.39 14.87 27.59
N ASP A 234 -6.46 14.47 28.45
CA ASP A 234 -6.18 15.17 29.70
C ASP A 234 -4.88 15.96 29.60
N SER A 235 -4.97 17.25 29.28
CA SER A 235 -3.83 18.18 29.19
C SER A 235 -3.47 18.86 30.51
N ASP A 236 -4.30 18.68 31.54
CA ASP A 236 -4.27 19.52 32.75
C ASP A 236 -3.56 18.82 33.94
N ALA A 237 -3.17 17.55 33.75
CA ALA A 237 -2.34 16.77 34.66
C ALA A 237 -0.87 16.76 34.23
N ASP A 238 0.05 16.70 35.20
CA ASP A 238 1.50 16.59 34.96
C ASP A 238 1.94 15.14 34.64
N ASP A 239 1.04 14.17 34.77
CA ASP A 239 1.24 12.78 34.32
C ASP A 239 -0.13 12.06 34.38
N SER A 240 -0.54 11.35 33.33
CA SER A 240 -1.83 10.65 33.30
C SER A 240 -1.89 9.54 32.26
N VAL A 241 -2.44 8.39 32.67
CA VAL A 241 -2.47 7.17 31.86
C VAL A 241 -3.78 6.42 32.05
N CYS A 242 -4.48 6.10 30.96
CA CYS A 242 -5.59 5.15 30.97
C CYS A 242 -5.05 3.72 30.85
N GLN A 243 -5.44 2.85 31.78
CA GLN A 243 -4.99 1.45 31.90
C GLN A 243 -6.11 0.45 31.59
N THR A 244 -7.38 0.86 31.70
CA THR A 244 -8.52 -0.06 31.58
C THR A 244 -9.75 0.64 31.04
N LEU A 245 -10.52 -0.07 30.22
CA LEU A 245 -11.72 0.44 29.56
C LEU A 245 -12.78 -0.66 29.52
N SER A 246 -14.00 -0.36 29.96
CA SER A 246 -15.11 -1.33 29.93
C SER A 246 -16.48 -0.70 29.68
N VAL A 247 -17.41 -1.53 29.21
CA VAL A 247 -18.83 -1.18 29.03
C VAL A 247 -19.65 -1.91 30.08
N SER A 248 -20.59 -1.20 30.71
CA SER A 248 -21.61 -1.82 31.56
C SER A 248 -22.54 -2.70 30.72
N PRO A 249 -22.70 -4.00 31.05
CA PRO A 249 -23.56 -4.91 30.29
C PRO A 249 -25.06 -4.60 30.44
N THR A 250 -25.42 -3.76 31.40
CA THR A 250 -26.79 -3.43 31.83
C THR A 250 -27.22 -2.02 31.45
N THR A 251 -26.32 -1.03 31.56
CA THR A 251 -26.61 0.38 31.26
C THR A 251 -26.00 0.86 29.95
N GLY A 252 -25.00 0.16 29.42
CA GLY A 252 -24.22 0.65 28.29
C GLY A 252 -23.33 1.87 28.59
N TYR A 253 -23.17 2.25 29.87
CA TYR A 253 -22.23 3.31 30.24
C TYR A 253 -20.79 2.81 30.13
N LEU A 254 -19.89 3.71 29.75
CA LEU A 254 -18.47 3.42 29.61
C LEU A 254 -17.72 3.82 30.89
N TYR A 255 -16.71 3.03 31.24
CA TYR A 255 -15.85 3.30 32.38
C TYR A 255 -14.38 3.20 31.94
N ALA A 256 -13.61 4.25 32.19
CA ALA A 256 -12.20 4.34 31.84
C ALA A 256 -11.40 4.59 33.13
N GLY A 257 -10.43 3.73 33.42
CA GLY A 257 -9.68 3.70 34.68
C GLY A 257 -8.18 3.76 34.48
N GLY A 258 -7.46 4.32 35.45
CA GLY A 258 -6.01 4.47 35.39
C GLY A 258 -5.47 5.33 36.54
N PHE A 259 -4.55 6.25 36.23
CA PHE A 259 -4.07 7.24 37.18
C PHE A 259 -3.89 8.64 36.58
N ASP A 260 -3.86 9.63 37.46
CA ASP A 260 -3.34 10.98 37.16
C ASP A 260 -2.39 11.48 38.27
N ARG A 261 -1.64 12.53 37.98
CA ARG A 261 -0.76 13.26 38.88
C ARG A 261 -1.01 14.76 38.74
N LEU A 262 -1.34 15.41 39.85
CA LEU A 262 -1.49 16.86 39.90
C LEU A 262 -0.26 17.49 40.56
N GLY A 263 0.42 18.38 39.85
CA GLY A 263 1.64 19.05 40.30
C GLY A 263 2.88 18.18 40.06
N SER A 264 3.91 18.76 39.44
CA SER A 264 5.26 18.19 39.41
C SER A 264 5.73 17.87 40.83
N GLY A 265 5.81 16.58 41.16
CA GLY A 265 6.14 16.07 42.51
C GLY A 265 4.96 15.52 43.32
N GLY A 266 3.70 15.67 42.89
CA GLY A 266 2.52 15.14 43.58
C GLY A 266 2.48 13.60 43.66
N ASN A 267 1.60 13.06 44.50
CA ASN A 267 1.31 11.63 44.53
C ASN A 267 0.37 11.25 43.36
N PRO A 268 0.54 10.08 42.72
CA PRO A 268 -0.43 9.59 41.76
C PRO A 268 -1.75 9.24 42.45
N ARG A 269 -2.87 9.47 41.76
CA ARG A 269 -4.23 9.16 42.21
C ARG A 269 -4.83 8.08 41.33
N GLY A 270 -5.55 7.13 41.92
CA GLY A 270 -6.40 6.24 41.14
C GLY A 270 -7.61 7.02 40.62
N ILE A 271 -7.80 7.06 39.30
CA ILE A 271 -8.91 7.76 38.64
C ILE A 271 -9.81 6.76 37.91
N LEU A 272 -11.12 6.85 38.15
CA LEU A 272 -12.15 6.18 37.35
C LEU A 272 -13.12 7.23 36.80
N ARG A 273 -13.29 7.22 35.48
CA ARG A 273 -14.19 8.11 34.72
C ARG A 273 -15.38 7.32 34.20
N GLU A 274 -16.58 7.89 34.34
CA GLU A 274 -17.82 7.37 33.75
C GLU A 274 -18.24 8.25 32.57
N SER A 275 -18.72 7.63 31.49
CA SER A 275 -19.45 8.31 30.41
C SER A 275 -20.82 7.67 30.19
N ARG A 276 -21.85 8.52 30.12
CA ARG A 276 -23.25 8.13 29.94
C ARG A 276 -23.78 8.44 28.53
N ASP A 277 -22.95 9.02 27.67
CA ASP A 277 -23.32 9.56 26.35
C ASP A 277 -22.47 8.95 25.20
N GLN A 278 -22.01 7.71 25.40
CA GLN A 278 -21.14 6.98 24.46
C GLN A 278 -19.76 7.63 24.29
N GLY A 279 -19.17 8.11 25.37
CA GLY A 279 -17.79 8.58 25.43
C GLY A 279 -17.59 10.02 24.97
N GLN A 280 -18.65 10.80 24.75
CA GLN A 280 -18.54 12.21 24.34
C GLN A 280 -18.17 13.12 25.50
N THR A 281 -18.71 12.84 26.70
CA THR A 281 -18.31 13.50 27.94
C THR A 281 -18.01 12.46 29.01
N TRP A 282 -17.08 12.82 29.89
CA TRP A 282 -16.56 11.96 30.95
C TRP A 282 -16.61 12.71 32.29
N SER A 283 -16.94 12.00 33.36
CA SER A 283 -16.98 12.53 34.72
C SER A 283 -16.21 11.63 35.67
N ASN A 284 -15.34 12.20 36.51
CA ASN A 284 -14.64 11.45 37.55
C ASN A 284 -15.66 10.94 38.58
N ILE A 285 -15.73 9.61 38.76
CA ILE A 285 -16.57 8.95 39.77
C ILE A 285 -15.76 8.35 40.92
N TYR A 286 -14.46 8.16 40.71
CA TYR A 286 -13.48 7.87 41.75
C TYR A 286 -12.21 8.70 41.47
N ALA A 287 -11.70 9.38 42.49
CA ALA A 287 -10.43 10.10 42.43
C ALA A 287 -9.84 10.19 43.85
N GLN A 288 -8.88 9.34 44.18
CA GLN A 288 -8.23 9.32 45.49
C GLN A 288 -6.73 9.07 45.34
N GLU A 289 -5.92 9.77 46.14
CA GLU A 289 -4.51 9.41 46.32
C GLU A 289 -4.40 7.98 46.85
N ILE A 290 -3.64 7.16 46.13
CA ILE A 290 -3.17 5.87 46.64
C ILE A 290 -1.92 6.20 47.47
N PRO A 291 -1.94 6.08 48.81
CA PRO A 291 -0.91 6.74 49.63
C PRO A 291 0.49 6.16 49.38
N GLY A 292 1.45 6.93 48.88
CA GLY A 292 2.90 6.62 49.04
C GLY A 292 3.80 6.50 47.79
N GLY A 293 3.30 6.68 46.56
CA GLY A 293 4.11 6.72 45.32
C GLY A 293 4.79 5.38 44.94
N TYR A 294 5.47 5.25 43.79
CA TYR A 294 5.64 6.18 42.67
C TYR A 294 4.98 5.68 41.38
N ASN A 295 4.36 4.48 41.39
CA ASN A 295 3.82 3.81 40.21
C ASN A 295 2.59 2.95 40.56
N VAL A 296 1.72 2.81 39.56
CA VAL A 296 0.50 1.97 39.47
C VAL A 296 -0.75 2.54 40.16
N GLY A 297 -1.83 2.63 39.37
CA GLY A 297 -3.15 3.12 39.76
C GLY A 297 -4.23 2.04 39.66
N ILE A 298 -5.34 2.34 38.99
CA ILE A 298 -6.37 1.34 38.66
C ILE A 298 -5.91 0.54 37.44
N MET A 299 -5.62 -0.75 37.65
CA MET A 299 -5.18 -1.68 36.59
C MET A 299 -6.37 -2.28 35.84
N HIS A 300 -7.47 -2.56 36.55
CA HIS A 300 -8.68 -3.16 35.99
C HIS A 300 -9.92 -2.54 36.57
N ALA A 301 -10.92 -2.23 35.74
CA ALA A 301 -12.26 -1.81 36.16
C ALA A 301 -13.30 -2.48 35.26
N LYS A 302 -14.08 -3.40 35.83
CA LYS A 302 -15.11 -4.17 35.10
C LYS A 302 -16.44 -4.08 35.86
N VAL A 303 -17.55 -4.01 35.13
CA VAL A 303 -18.90 -3.84 35.71
C VAL A 303 -19.61 -5.19 35.79
N ALA A 304 -20.06 -5.58 36.98
CA ALA A 304 -20.83 -6.80 37.17
C ALA A 304 -22.30 -6.64 36.74
N PRO A 305 -23.04 -7.73 36.48
CA PRO A 305 -24.45 -7.67 36.08
C PRO A 305 -25.42 -6.99 37.07
N ASP A 306 -25.00 -6.76 38.31
CA ASP A 306 -25.76 -6.00 39.32
C ASP A 306 -25.43 -4.48 39.36
N ASN A 307 -24.62 -4.00 38.41
CA ASN A 307 -24.04 -2.65 38.35
C ASN A 307 -22.95 -2.35 39.39
N THR A 308 -22.46 -3.32 40.16
CA THR A 308 -21.27 -3.14 41.00
C THR A 308 -20.04 -3.03 40.11
N ILE A 309 -19.25 -1.97 40.29
CA ILE A 309 -17.92 -1.86 39.67
C ILE A 309 -16.93 -2.65 40.52
N TRP A 310 -16.22 -3.60 39.91
CA TRP A 310 -15.10 -4.31 40.51
C TRP A 310 -13.82 -3.70 39.96
N MET A 311 -12.96 -3.24 40.86
CA MET A 311 -11.80 -2.45 40.51
C MET A 311 -10.55 -3.02 41.18
N ILE A 312 -9.54 -3.40 40.39
CA ILE A 312 -8.24 -3.80 40.90
C ILE A 312 -7.34 -2.58 40.86
N GLY A 313 -7.02 -2.06 42.05
CA GLY A 313 -5.97 -1.06 42.25
C GLY A 313 -4.71 -1.69 42.82
N THR A 314 -3.71 -0.86 43.10
CA THR A 314 -2.48 -1.25 43.81
C THR A 314 -2.27 -0.42 45.07
N THR A 315 -1.43 -0.92 45.97
CA THR A 315 -0.87 -0.18 47.11
C THR A 315 0.50 0.44 46.74
N PRO A 316 1.04 1.37 47.54
CA PRO A 316 2.47 1.70 47.54
C PRO A 316 3.36 0.47 47.78
N ALA A 317 4.66 0.65 47.55
CA ALA A 317 5.70 -0.37 47.69
C ALA A 317 5.69 -1.09 49.07
N PRO A 318 5.74 -2.45 49.11
CA PRO A 318 5.66 -3.36 47.96
C PRO A 318 4.26 -3.32 47.34
N ALA A 319 4.20 -3.06 46.02
CA ALA A 319 2.96 -2.72 45.34
C ALA A 319 2.05 -3.93 45.21
N ASN A 320 1.12 -4.09 46.15
CA ASN A 320 0.19 -5.21 46.17
C ASN A 320 -1.09 -4.84 45.43
N ALA A 321 -1.63 -5.75 44.64
CA ALA A 321 -2.96 -5.56 44.07
C ALA A 321 -4.04 -5.75 45.14
N ILE A 322 -5.05 -4.87 45.11
CA ILE A 322 -6.20 -4.83 46.02
C ILE A 322 -7.53 -4.75 45.27
N LEU A 323 -8.60 -5.24 45.89
CA LEU A 323 -9.96 -5.16 45.32
C LEU A 323 -10.79 -4.05 45.98
N LEU A 324 -11.18 -3.08 45.17
CA LEU A 324 -12.17 -2.05 45.48
C LEU A 324 -13.51 -2.41 44.81
N LYS A 325 -14.62 -2.17 45.51
CA LYS A 325 -15.98 -2.32 44.96
C LYS A 325 -16.77 -1.02 45.02
N GLY A 326 -17.24 -0.56 43.87
CA GLY A 326 -18.10 0.62 43.72
C GLY A 326 -19.58 0.26 43.57
N THR A 327 -20.45 0.86 44.37
CA THR A 327 -21.91 0.77 44.21
C THR A 327 -22.53 2.16 44.07
N PHE A 328 -23.63 2.27 43.33
CA PHE A 328 -24.32 3.54 43.11
C PHE A 328 -25.64 3.61 43.90
N SER A 329 -25.77 4.64 44.75
CA SER A 329 -27.00 4.94 45.50
C SER A 329 -27.18 6.46 45.57
N GLY A 330 -27.54 7.07 44.44
CA GLY A 330 -27.58 8.52 44.25
C GLY A 330 -26.21 9.17 44.04
N ALA A 331 -25.18 8.64 44.70
CA ALA A 331 -23.76 8.87 44.43
C ALA A 331 -23.01 7.53 44.37
N TRP A 332 -21.81 7.53 43.79
CA TRP A 332 -20.91 6.38 43.83
C TRP A 332 -20.22 6.27 45.20
N ASN A 333 -20.19 5.06 45.76
CA ASN A 333 -19.49 4.74 47.00
C ASN A 333 -18.57 3.54 46.77
N PHE A 334 -17.27 3.71 47.03
CA PHE A 334 -16.25 2.68 46.86
C PHE A 334 -15.77 2.14 48.20
N VAL A 335 -15.64 0.82 48.32
CA VAL A 335 -15.23 0.11 49.54
C VAL A 335 -14.04 -0.79 49.23
N ASP A 336 -13.01 -0.75 50.06
CA ASP A 336 -11.91 -1.72 50.06
C ASP A 336 -12.40 -3.05 50.66
N MET A 337 -12.31 -4.11 49.88
CA MET A 337 -12.72 -5.46 50.29
C MET A 337 -11.72 -6.13 51.25
N ASN A 338 -10.61 -5.46 51.58
CA ASN A 338 -9.49 -5.97 52.38
C ASN A 338 -8.87 -7.26 51.80
N VAL A 339 -8.92 -7.41 50.48
CA VAL A 339 -8.28 -8.50 49.75
C VAL A 339 -6.94 -8.00 49.21
N ASN A 340 -5.86 -8.65 49.63
CA ASN A 340 -4.51 -8.42 49.11
C ASN A 340 -4.10 -9.64 48.26
N PHE A 341 -3.82 -9.42 46.97
CA PHE A 341 -3.45 -10.48 46.04
C PHE A 341 -1.93 -10.74 45.97
N GLY A 342 -1.12 -9.91 46.63
CA GLY A 342 0.34 -9.86 46.50
C GLY A 342 0.81 -8.92 45.39
N SER A 343 2.13 -8.91 45.13
CA SER A 343 2.78 -8.06 44.13
C SER A 343 2.38 -8.45 42.71
N ALA A 344 1.38 -7.75 42.15
CA ALA A 344 1.07 -7.81 40.73
C ALA A 344 2.14 -7.01 39.98
N ASN A 345 2.83 -7.68 39.06
CA ASN A 345 3.84 -7.04 38.24
C ASN A 345 3.27 -6.78 36.84
N ALA A 346 3.76 -5.72 36.19
CA ALA A 346 3.44 -5.50 34.79
C ALA A 346 3.83 -6.73 33.97
N THR A 347 2.87 -7.19 33.17
CA THR A 347 3.05 -8.08 32.03
C THR A 347 3.36 -7.24 30.79
N ASN A 348 3.83 -7.87 29.71
CA ASN A 348 3.79 -7.35 28.32
C ASN A 348 3.64 -5.81 28.20
N TYR A 349 4.77 -5.09 28.19
CA TYR A 349 4.84 -3.65 27.93
C TYR A 349 3.81 -2.76 28.67
N GLN A 350 3.72 -2.93 30.00
CA GLN A 350 2.90 -2.14 30.95
C GLN A 350 1.45 -2.63 31.19
N THR A 351 1.03 -3.75 30.60
CA THR A 351 -0.26 -4.40 30.92
C THR A 351 -0.23 -5.15 32.27
N PHE A 352 -1.36 -5.65 32.78
CA PHE A 352 -1.44 -6.33 34.09
C PHE A 352 -2.27 -7.64 34.10
N GLY A 353 -2.34 -8.35 32.96
CA GLY A 353 -3.25 -9.48 32.77
C GLY A 353 -4.72 -9.04 32.66
N GLU A 354 -5.68 -9.81 33.18
CA GLU A 354 -7.12 -9.52 33.07
C GLU A 354 -7.95 -9.87 34.33
N LEU A 355 -8.93 -9.01 34.66
CA LEU A 355 -10.09 -9.33 35.50
C LEU A 355 -11.31 -9.75 34.64
N THR A 356 -11.81 -10.96 34.81
CA THR A 356 -12.98 -11.51 34.09
C THR A 356 -14.13 -11.75 35.07
N ILE A 357 -15.22 -10.99 34.95
CA ILE A 357 -16.44 -11.16 35.76
C ILE A 357 -17.39 -12.12 35.04
N VAL A 358 -17.81 -13.20 35.70
CA VAL A 358 -18.83 -14.13 35.18
C VAL A 358 -20.22 -13.70 35.64
N ASP A 359 -20.34 -13.41 36.94
CA ASP A 359 -21.57 -12.96 37.59
C ASP A 359 -21.23 -12.16 38.86
N SER A 360 -22.24 -11.69 39.58
CA SER A 360 -22.10 -10.92 40.84
C SER A 360 -21.31 -11.62 41.96
N ASN A 361 -21.18 -12.95 41.90
CA ASN A 361 -20.48 -13.78 42.86
C ASN A 361 -19.17 -14.36 42.31
N THR A 362 -19.14 -14.70 41.02
CA THR A 362 -18.04 -15.43 40.38
C THR A 362 -17.18 -14.53 39.49
N ALA A 363 -15.88 -14.50 39.76
CA ALA A 363 -14.90 -13.79 38.94
C ALA A 363 -13.53 -14.48 38.97
N PHE A 364 -12.72 -14.20 37.93
CA PHE A 364 -11.35 -14.66 37.77
C PHE A 364 -10.41 -13.47 37.62
N LEU A 365 -9.21 -13.56 38.20
CA LEU A 365 -8.12 -12.60 38.03
C LEU A 365 -6.91 -13.37 37.49
N ASN A 366 -6.63 -13.19 36.21
CA ASN A 366 -5.49 -13.73 35.48
C ASN A 366 -4.35 -12.70 35.53
N SER A 367 -3.24 -12.97 36.20
CA SER A 367 -2.14 -11.99 36.27
C SER A 367 -0.80 -12.64 36.63
N ARG A 368 0.27 -11.85 36.54
CA ARG A 368 1.61 -12.22 37.02
C ARG A 368 1.78 -11.73 38.45
N PHE A 369 1.80 -12.67 39.39
CA PHE A 369 2.15 -12.38 40.78
C PHE A 369 3.60 -12.81 41.02
N GLY A 370 4.47 -11.85 41.33
CA GLY A 370 5.92 -12.08 41.33
C GLY A 370 6.45 -12.45 39.93
N ASN A 371 6.94 -13.67 39.76
CA ASN A 371 7.43 -14.20 38.47
C ASN A 371 6.61 -15.40 37.96
N THR A 372 5.40 -15.57 38.49
CA THR A 372 4.54 -16.73 38.22
C THR A 372 3.19 -16.27 37.67
N TRP A 373 2.82 -16.85 36.54
CA TRP A 373 1.47 -16.77 35.98
C TRP A 373 0.49 -17.47 36.94
N ASN A 374 -0.55 -16.73 37.32
CA ASN A 374 -1.48 -17.08 38.37
C ASN A 374 -2.91 -16.77 37.92
N ILE A 375 -3.83 -17.70 38.14
CA ILE A 375 -5.27 -17.44 38.04
C ILE A 375 -5.86 -17.59 39.44
N LYS A 376 -6.48 -16.52 39.94
CA LYS A 376 -7.24 -16.51 41.19
C LYS A 376 -8.73 -16.49 40.87
N LYS A 377 -9.54 -17.19 41.67
CA LYS A 377 -10.99 -17.27 41.51
C LYS A 377 -11.72 -16.86 42.79
N THR A 378 -12.85 -16.18 42.65
CA THR A 378 -13.84 -16.02 43.71
C THR A 378 -15.18 -16.62 43.30
N THR A 379 -16.00 -16.99 44.29
CA THR A 379 -17.39 -17.48 44.12
C THR A 379 -18.34 -16.86 45.16
N ASN A 380 -17.89 -15.83 45.89
CA ASN A 380 -18.64 -15.16 46.95
C ASN A 380 -18.58 -13.62 46.83
N GLY A 381 -18.55 -13.12 45.60
CA GLY A 381 -18.62 -11.69 45.31
C GLY A 381 -17.34 -10.96 45.68
N GLY A 382 -16.18 -11.64 45.57
CA GLY A 382 -14.87 -11.04 45.83
C GLY A 382 -14.52 -10.90 47.31
N VAL A 383 -15.33 -11.43 48.24
CA VAL A 383 -15.04 -11.43 49.68
C VAL A 383 -13.82 -12.32 50.01
N SER A 384 -13.63 -13.41 49.26
CA SER A 384 -12.42 -14.23 49.33
C SER A 384 -12.04 -14.80 47.97
N TRP A 385 -10.75 -15.05 47.78
CA TRP A 385 -10.19 -15.59 46.54
C TRP A 385 -9.29 -16.79 46.82
N SER A 386 -9.39 -17.80 45.97
CA SER A 386 -8.53 -18.98 45.96
C SER A 386 -7.60 -18.94 44.76
N ASN A 387 -6.33 -19.32 44.93
CA ASN A 387 -5.47 -19.59 43.78
C ASN A 387 -5.91 -20.91 43.13
N VAL A 388 -6.22 -20.88 41.83
CA VAL A 388 -6.72 -22.05 41.08
C VAL A 388 -5.75 -22.51 39.99
N PHE A 389 -4.73 -21.71 39.68
CA PHE A 389 -3.69 -22.03 38.71
C PHE A 389 -2.37 -21.36 39.09
N ASP A 390 -1.28 -22.12 39.04
CA ASP A 390 0.10 -21.68 39.23
C ASP A 390 0.97 -22.29 38.12
N TYR A 391 1.69 -21.47 37.34
CA TYR A 391 2.56 -21.98 36.29
C TYR A 391 3.85 -21.18 36.11
N GLY A 392 4.99 -21.85 36.28
CA GLY A 392 6.33 -21.33 35.98
C GLY A 392 6.88 -20.32 36.99
N SER A 393 8.18 -20.02 36.88
CA SER A 393 8.89 -19.02 37.70
C SER A 393 9.53 -17.89 36.87
N ARG A 394 9.12 -17.81 35.60
CA ARG A 394 9.50 -16.81 34.58
C ARG A 394 8.35 -16.71 33.57
N THR A 395 7.17 -16.37 34.05
CA THR A 395 5.93 -16.41 33.26
C THR A 395 5.08 -15.17 33.41
N ASP A 396 4.54 -14.73 32.29
CA ASP A 396 3.62 -13.61 32.16
C ASP A 396 2.21 -14.12 31.83
N ALA A 397 1.19 -13.31 32.15
CA ALA A 397 -0.21 -13.61 31.92
C ALA A 397 -0.79 -12.65 30.88
N GLY A 398 -1.58 -13.16 29.94
CA GLY A 398 -2.34 -12.37 28.97
C GLY A 398 -3.83 -12.28 29.34
N GLU A 399 -4.68 -12.37 28.32
CA GLU A 399 -6.15 -12.34 28.46
C GLU A 399 -6.74 -13.72 28.84
N LEU A 400 -7.98 -13.73 29.38
CA LEU A 400 -8.71 -14.92 29.81
C LEU A 400 -10.16 -14.89 29.33
N GLU A 401 -10.52 -15.87 28.50
CA GLU A 401 -11.85 -16.05 27.93
C GLU A 401 -12.59 -17.24 28.54
N ILE A 402 -13.92 -17.09 28.65
CA ILE A 402 -14.83 -18.11 29.17
C ILE A 402 -15.88 -18.40 28.11
N LEU A 403 -15.91 -19.65 27.66
CA LEU A 403 -16.79 -20.12 26.60
C LEU A 403 -18.18 -20.43 27.13
N SER A 404 -19.17 -20.46 26.23
CA SER A 404 -20.58 -20.76 26.54
C SER A 404 -20.80 -22.14 27.18
N ASN A 405 -19.87 -23.09 26.98
CA ASN A 405 -19.87 -24.41 27.60
C ASN A 405 -19.17 -24.47 28.97
N GLY A 406 -18.68 -23.35 29.50
CA GLY A 406 -17.95 -23.27 30.77
C GLY A 406 -16.45 -23.61 30.69
N THR A 407 -15.91 -23.88 29.50
CA THR A 407 -14.46 -24.00 29.29
C THR A 407 -13.80 -22.65 29.51
N ILE A 408 -12.70 -22.64 30.25
CA ILE A 408 -11.88 -21.46 30.48
C ILE A 408 -10.58 -21.63 29.69
N VAL A 409 -10.21 -20.60 28.94
CA VAL A 409 -8.97 -20.53 28.18
C VAL A 409 -8.26 -19.25 28.57
N ALA A 410 -6.99 -19.35 28.96
CA ALA A 410 -6.15 -18.21 29.31
C ALA A 410 -4.82 -18.31 28.58
N MET A 411 -4.29 -17.19 28.13
CA MET A 411 -2.99 -17.12 27.47
C MET A 411 -1.92 -16.57 28.41
N GLY A 412 -0.67 -16.89 28.12
CA GLY A 412 0.49 -16.40 28.85
C GLY A 412 1.79 -16.67 28.10
N THR A 413 2.88 -16.17 28.63
CA THR A 413 4.22 -16.31 28.04
C THR A 413 5.15 -17.02 29.02
N TYR A 414 6.03 -17.88 28.51
CA TYR A 414 7.15 -18.45 29.28
C TYR A 414 8.48 -17.93 28.74
N HIS A 415 9.27 -17.32 29.62
CA HIS A 415 10.58 -16.76 29.27
C HIS A 415 11.70 -17.71 29.75
N PRO A 416 12.43 -18.39 28.85
CA PRO A 416 13.48 -19.31 29.26
C PRO A 416 14.66 -18.59 29.94
N PRO A 417 15.48 -19.30 30.74
CA PRO A 417 16.69 -18.73 31.31
C PRO A 417 17.68 -18.26 30.22
N GLY A 418 18.32 -17.09 30.44
CA GLY A 418 19.42 -16.62 29.60
C GLY A 418 19.05 -15.72 28.40
N PHE A 419 17.92 -15.00 28.45
CA PHE A 419 17.43 -14.12 27.37
C PHE A 419 17.15 -14.87 26.05
N GLY A 420 16.87 -16.17 26.12
CA GLY A 420 16.38 -16.94 24.99
C GLY A 420 14.95 -16.53 24.61
N PRO A 421 14.51 -16.85 23.38
CA PRO A 421 13.19 -16.48 22.88
C PRO A 421 12.07 -17.15 23.70
N SER A 422 11.00 -16.39 23.92
CA SER A 422 9.82 -16.81 24.68
C SER A 422 8.99 -17.90 23.98
N ASP A 423 8.21 -18.63 24.77
CA ASP A 423 7.13 -19.50 24.28
C ASP A 423 5.76 -18.92 24.62
N VAL A 424 4.84 -18.90 23.66
CA VAL A 424 3.41 -18.64 23.93
C VAL A 424 2.79 -19.90 24.51
N LYS A 425 2.15 -19.78 25.68
CA LYS A 425 1.47 -20.86 26.39
C LYS A 425 -0.03 -20.60 26.47
N VAL A 426 -0.80 -21.69 26.40
CA VAL A 426 -2.24 -21.70 26.68
C VAL A 426 -2.50 -22.56 27.92
N ALA A 427 -3.29 -22.04 28.85
CA ALA A 427 -3.84 -22.77 29.98
C ALA A 427 -5.34 -22.96 29.77
N ARG A 428 -5.82 -24.20 29.95
CA ARG A 428 -7.19 -24.58 29.65
C ARG A 428 -7.81 -25.41 30.78
N SER A 429 -9.05 -25.11 31.15
CA SER A 429 -9.83 -25.86 32.13
C SER A 429 -11.24 -26.13 31.62
N THR A 430 -11.77 -27.33 31.87
CA THR A 430 -13.14 -27.75 31.48
C THR A 430 -14.03 -28.06 32.70
N ASP A 431 -13.56 -27.77 33.91
CA ASP A 431 -14.24 -28.08 35.19
C ASP A 431 -14.36 -26.83 36.09
N GLY A 432 -14.49 -25.66 35.46
CA GLY A 432 -14.63 -24.37 36.13
C GLY A 432 -13.37 -23.88 36.84
N GLY A 433 -12.20 -24.32 36.41
CA GLY A 433 -10.89 -23.96 36.98
C GLY A 433 -10.43 -24.87 38.12
N THR A 434 -10.97 -26.08 38.25
CA THR A 434 -10.56 -27.03 39.31
C THR A 434 -9.29 -27.79 38.90
N THR A 435 -9.19 -28.14 37.61
CA THR A 435 -7.99 -28.72 36.98
C THR A 435 -7.65 -27.98 35.69
N TRP A 436 -6.37 -27.98 35.33
CA TRP A 436 -5.83 -27.23 34.20
C TRP A 436 -4.85 -28.07 33.39
N SER A 437 -4.92 -27.95 32.06
CA SER A 437 -3.90 -28.42 31.12
C SER A 437 -3.15 -27.22 30.54
N VAL A 438 -1.83 -27.32 30.39
CA VAL A 438 -1.00 -26.28 29.75
C VAL A 438 -0.32 -26.84 28.50
N ALA A 439 -0.37 -26.10 27.40
CA ALA A 439 0.27 -26.44 26.13
C ALA A 439 1.04 -25.25 25.56
N THR A 440 1.98 -25.54 24.65
CA THR A 440 2.68 -24.51 23.86
C THR A 440 1.89 -24.24 22.58
N VAL A 441 1.57 -22.97 22.30
CA VAL A 441 0.93 -22.55 21.05
C VAL A 441 1.99 -22.27 19.97
N THR A 442 3.07 -21.58 20.35
CA THR A 442 4.26 -21.42 19.51
C THR A 442 5.51 -21.27 20.38
N SER A 443 6.67 -21.61 19.83
CA SER A 443 7.95 -21.67 20.55
C SER A 443 9.06 -20.96 19.80
N GLY A 444 10.00 -20.36 20.52
CA GLY A 444 11.23 -19.83 19.92
C GLY A 444 11.08 -18.51 19.17
N LYS A 445 10.08 -17.69 19.51
CA LYS A 445 9.93 -16.30 19.05
C LYS A 445 10.11 -15.33 20.23
N PHE A 446 10.50 -14.08 19.99
CA PHE A 446 10.36 -13.03 21.01
C PHE A 446 8.88 -12.67 21.14
N ALA A 447 8.14 -13.49 21.89
CA ALA A 447 6.69 -13.45 21.94
C ALA A 447 6.19 -12.80 23.23
N ASP A 448 5.68 -11.60 23.08
CA ASP A 448 5.00 -10.80 24.12
C ASP A 448 3.61 -10.39 23.59
N GLY A 449 2.73 -9.89 24.46
CA GLY A 449 1.39 -9.39 24.10
C GLY A 449 0.44 -10.50 23.66
N CYS A 450 -0.01 -11.33 24.61
CA CYS A 450 -0.87 -12.50 24.34
C CYS A 450 -2.38 -12.15 24.45
N LEU A 451 -2.93 -11.59 23.38
CA LEU A 451 -4.36 -11.29 23.25
C LEU A 451 -5.19 -12.56 23.04
N LEU A 452 -6.45 -12.55 23.49
CA LEU A 452 -7.40 -13.65 23.44
C LEU A 452 -8.85 -13.14 23.37
N PHE A 453 -9.56 -13.43 22.29
CA PHE A 453 -10.96 -13.04 22.15
C PHE A 453 -11.77 -14.05 21.32
N LYS A 454 -13.06 -14.21 21.65
CA LYS A 454 -13.96 -15.13 20.94
C LYS A 454 -14.67 -14.49 19.74
N ASP A 455 -15.03 -15.34 18.79
CA ASP A 455 -15.79 -14.99 17.60
C ASP A 455 -17.32 -15.21 17.77
N ASN A 456 -18.11 -15.13 16.68
CA ASN A 456 -19.57 -15.31 16.72
C ASN A 456 -20.01 -16.77 16.59
N ALA A 457 -19.14 -17.66 16.08
CA ALA A 457 -19.33 -19.11 16.11
C ALA A 457 -18.93 -19.71 17.48
N GLY A 458 -18.08 -19.00 18.24
CA GLY A 458 -17.49 -19.44 19.49
C GLY A 458 -16.05 -19.95 19.35
N ASP A 459 -15.46 -19.77 18.16
CA ASP A 459 -14.04 -20.00 17.93
C ASP A 459 -13.22 -18.95 18.68
N ILE A 460 -12.00 -19.31 19.05
CA ILE A 460 -11.11 -18.47 19.86
C ILE A 460 -9.96 -17.99 18.99
N HIS A 461 -9.69 -16.69 19.04
CA HIS A 461 -8.60 -16.04 18.36
C HIS A 461 -7.55 -15.60 19.37
N SER A 462 -6.28 -15.79 19.05
CA SER A 462 -5.17 -15.22 19.80
C SER A 462 -4.20 -14.51 18.88
N ILE A 463 -3.80 -13.31 19.26
CA ILE A 463 -2.80 -12.51 18.57
C ILE A 463 -1.63 -12.37 19.53
N ASN A 464 -0.45 -12.74 19.08
CA ASN A 464 0.76 -12.77 19.88
C ASN A 464 1.86 -12.06 19.09
N SER A 465 2.67 -11.24 19.75
CA SER A 465 3.82 -10.67 19.07
C SER A 465 4.87 -11.73 18.73
N ALA A 466 5.69 -11.35 17.78
CA ALA A 466 6.99 -11.88 17.49
C ALA A 466 7.84 -10.66 17.11
N LYS A 467 9.17 -10.81 17.25
CA LYS A 467 10.15 -9.74 16.98
C LYS A 467 9.88 -8.93 15.69
N ASP A 468 9.32 -9.57 14.65
CA ASP A 468 9.13 -8.99 13.32
C ASP A 468 7.65 -8.95 12.82
N ASN A 469 6.68 -9.49 13.58
CA ASN A 469 5.27 -9.59 13.18
C ASN A 469 4.36 -10.02 14.35
N ALA A 470 3.07 -9.72 14.30
CA ALA A 470 2.09 -10.47 15.09
C ALA A 470 1.81 -11.80 14.38
N THR A 471 1.63 -12.88 15.15
CA THR A 471 1.10 -14.15 14.62
C THR A 471 -0.32 -14.36 15.13
N HIS A 472 -1.27 -14.53 14.20
CA HIS A 472 -2.66 -14.82 14.51
C HIS A 472 -2.88 -16.33 14.56
N PHE A 473 -3.32 -16.83 15.70
CA PHE A 473 -3.71 -18.22 15.92
C PHE A 473 -5.22 -18.34 16.15
N THR A 474 -5.81 -19.44 15.67
CA THR A 474 -7.22 -19.75 15.87
C THR A 474 -7.41 -21.15 16.45
N SER A 475 -8.40 -21.31 17.31
CA SER A 475 -8.83 -22.59 17.88
C SER A 475 -10.35 -22.76 17.77
N ASN A 476 -10.80 -23.89 17.23
CA ASN A 476 -12.21 -24.24 17.06
C ASN A 476 -12.65 -25.45 17.93
N ASP A 477 -11.78 -25.90 18.86
CA ASP A 477 -12.03 -27.00 19.79
C ASP A 477 -11.99 -26.54 21.27
N GLY A 478 -12.16 -25.23 21.47
CA GLY A 478 -12.15 -24.59 22.78
C GLY A 478 -10.75 -24.50 23.39
N GLY A 479 -9.74 -24.17 22.59
CA GLY A 479 -8.36 -23.93 23.02
C GLY A 479 -7.49 -25.18 23.20
N ALA A 480 -7.92 -26.36 22.72
CA ALA A 480 -7.17 -27.61 22.87
C ALA A 480 -6.12 -27.78 21.74
N THR A 481 -6.43 -27.35 20.52
CA THR A 481 -5.48 -27.21 19.41
C THR A 481 -5.55 -25.82 18.81
N TRP A 482 -4.44 -25.37 18.24
CA TRP A 482 -4.27 -24.03 17.69
C TRP A 482 -3.62 -24.11 16.31
N VAL A 483 -4.15 -23.35 15.36
CA VAL A 483 -3.65 -23.25 13.99
C VAL A 483 -3.24 -21.81 13.72
N ALA A 484 -2.02 -21.60 13.24
CA ALA A 484 -1.60 -20.29 12.74
C ALA A 484 -2.40 -19.99 11.47
N LYS A 485 -3.12 -18.87 11.47
CA LYS A 485 -4.01 -18.47 10.37
C LYS A 485 -3.34 -17.49 9.42
N ASP A 486 -2.61 -16.51 9.95
CA ASP A 486 -1.90 -15.50 9.17
C ASP A 486 -0.80 -14.82 10.02
N TYR A 487 0.11 -14.10 9.36
CA TYR A 487 1.05 -13.17 9.98
C TYR A 487 0.57 -11.74 9.78
N ILE A 488 0.36 -11.02 10.88
CA ILE A 488 -0.02 -9.61 10.85
C ILE A 488 1.28 -8.81 10.88
N ILE A 489 1.67 -8.29 9.73
CA ILE A 489 2.84 -7.41 9.60
C ILE A 489 2.43 -6.02 10.13
N TYR A 490 3.19 -5.48 11.07
CA TYR A 490 2.83 -4.22 11.73
C TYR A 490 3.25 -3.01 10.88
N THR A 491 2.35 -2.37 10.11
CA THR A 491 2.59 -1.21 9.20
C THR A 491 3.49 -1.50 7.98
N GLU A 492 3.94 -0.46 7.25
CA GLU A 492 4.59 -0.52 5.93
C GLU A 492 5.74 0.55 5.79
N LYS A 493 7.03 0.16 5.97
CA LYS A 493 8.31 0.96 5.99
C LYS A 493 9.59 0.18 5.54
N PHE A 494 9.53 -0.70 4.55
CA PHE A 494 10.72 -1.19 3.87
C PHE A 494 11.18 -0.02 3.00
N TYR A 495 12.47 0.31 3.01
CA TYR A 495 13.03 1.20 2.00
C TYR A 495 13.14 0.41 0.69
N ASN A 496 11.97 0.19 0.08
CA ASN A 496 11.79 -0.63 -1.11
C ASN A 496 12.24 0.15 -2.35
N GLU A 497 13.29 -0.33 -3.02
CA GLU A 497 13.45 0.05 -4.43
C GLU A 497 12.44 -0.78 -5.25
N ILE A 498 11.47 -0.08 -5.84
CA ILE A 498 10.54 -0.67 -6.79
C ILE A 498 11.29 -0.86 -8.11
N SER A 499 11.82 -2.06 -8.34
CA SER A 499 12.63 -2.36 -9.52
C SER A 499 11.85 -2.27 -10.83
N LYS A 500 10.57 -2.68 -10.84
CA LYS A 500 9.69 -2.64 -12.02
C LYS A 500 8.21 -2.77 -11.68
N PHE A 501 7.37 -2.06 -12.43
CA PHE A 501 5.92 -2.23 -12.51
C PHE A 501 5.48 -2.65 -13.91
N LEU A 502 4.37 -3.39 -14.03
CA LEU A 502 3.64 -3.61 -15.28
C LEU A 502 2.13 -3.85 -15.05
N VAL A 503 1.33 -3.74 -16.12
CA VAL A 503 -0.05 -4.23 -16.15
C VAL A 503 -0.07 -5.58 -16.85
N LEU A 504 -0.63 -6.60 -16.20
CA LEU A 504 -0.79 -7.95 -16.74
C LEU A 504 -1.93 -7.99 -17.78
N PRO A 505 -1.96 -8.97 -18.70
CA PRO A 505 -3.08 -9.16 -19.63
C PRO A 505 -4.45 -9.38 -18.97
N SER A 506 -4.47 -9.77 -17.69
CA SER A 506 -5.67 -9.85 -16.85
C SER A 506 -6.24 -8.48 -16.43
N GLY A 507 -5.51 -7.39 -16.65
CA GLY A 507 -5.83 -6.05 -16.15
C GLY A 507 -5.29 -5.76 -14.75
N ASN A 508 -4.79 -6.78 -14.04
CA ASN A 508 -4.14 -6.62 -12.73
C ASN A 508 -2.85 -5.81 -12.87
N TYR A 509 -2.57 -4.99 -11.85
CA TYR A 509 -1.30 -4.31 -11.69
C TYR A 509 -0.32 -5.24 -10.97
N PHE A 510 0.93 -5.21 -11.38
CA PHE A 510 1.98 -6.06 -10.85
C PHE A 510 3.27 -5.28 -10.66
N THR A 511 3.96 -5.52 -9.55
CA THR A 511 5.21 -4.85 -9.21
C THR A 511 6.21 -5.84 -8.63
N ILE A 512 7.50 -5.52 -8.76
CA ILE A 512 8.60 -6.20 -8.09
C ILE A 512 9.50 -5.17 -7.43
N GLY A 513 10.20 -5.59 -6.38
CA GLY A 513 11.22 -4.79 -5.73
C GLY A 513 11.98 -5.59 -4.67
N PHE A 514 12.84 -4.92 -3.94
CA PHE A 514 13.60 -5.50 -2.82
C PHE A 514 13.71 -4.50 -1.67
N ALA A 515 13.90 -5.05 -0.48
CA ALA A 515 13.68 -4.38 0.80
C ALA A 515 14.99 -4.09 1.55
N ASN A 516 15.44 -2.83 1.52
CA ASN A 516 16.66 -2.43 2.23
C ASN A 516 16.45 -2.35 3.75
N ASP A 517 17.03 -3.30 4.49
CA ASP A 517 17.27 -3.19 5.93
C ASP A 517 18.55 -2.35 6.18
N TYR A 518 18.36 -1.07 6.51
CA TYR A 518 19.44 -0.14 6.87
C TYR A 518 19.87 -0.26 8.35
N SER A 519 19.18 -1.05 9.17
CA SER A 519 19.36 -1.06 10.64
C SER A 519 20.48 -1.99 11.13
N LYS A 520 20.96 -2.91 10.27
CA LYS A 520 21.93 -3.94 10.65
C LYS A 520 23.13 -3.98 9.72
N THR A 521 24.28 -4.36 10.29
CA THR A 521 25.53 -4.56 9.56
C THR A 521 25.62 -5.91 8.85
N THR A 522 24.63 -6.81 8.99
CA THR A 522 24.72 -8.22 8.54
C THR A 522 23.37 -8.90 8.22
N THR A 523 22.37 -8.25 7.63
CA THR A 523 21.11 -8.95 7.22
C THR A 523 20.75 -8.76 5.77
N ASN A 524 20.25 -9.87 5.22
CA ASN A 524 19.91 -10.01 3.82
C ASN A 524 18.56 -9.35 3.51
N HIS A 525 18.54 -8.61 2.41
CA HIS A 525 17.34 -7.97 1.90
C HIS A 525 16.51 -9.01 1.13
N PRO A 526 15.22 -9.22 1.46
CA PRO A 526 14.35 -10.03 0.62
C PRO A 526 13.92 -9.26 -0.62
N TRP A 527 13.60 -9.99 -1.69
CA TRP A 527 12.76 -9.42 -2.73
C TRP A 527 11.28 -9.65 -2.44
N PHE A 528 10.43 -8.89 -3.12
CA PHE A 528 8.99 -9.07 -3.10
C PHE A 528 8.37 -9.00 -4.49
N THR A 529 7.23 -9.66 -4.66
CA THR A 529 6.26 -9.36 -5.71
C THR A 529 5.01 -8.76 -5.09
N GLY A 530 4.43 -7.74 -5.74
CA GLY A 530 3.18 -7.13 -5.34
C GLY A 530 2.16 -7.22 -6.48
N MET A 531 0.89 -7.43 -6.15
CA MET A 531 -0.20 -7.46 -7.11
C MET A 531 -1.40 -6.65 -6.61
N SER A 532 -2.07 -5.95 -7.51
CA SER A 532 -3.35 -5.28 -7.25
C SER A 532 -4.37 -5.62 -8.34
N SER A 533 -5.60 -5.97 -7.94
CA SER A 533 -6.73 -6.24 -8.82
C SER A 533 -7.72 -5.07 -8.93
N ASP A 534 -7.52 -4.00 -8.17
CA ASP A 534 -8.44 -2.86 -8.05
C ASP A 534 -7.84 -1.52 -8.52
N LYS A 535 -6.81 -1.61 -9.37
CA LYS A 535 -6.00 -0.52 -9.93
C LYS A 535 -5.15 0.24 -8.90
N GLY A 536 -4.47 -0.51 -8.04
CA GLY A 536 -3.49 0.02 -7.09
C GLY A 536 -4.08 0.64 -5.83
N LYS A 537 -5.36 0.39 -5.51
CA LYS A 537 -5.98 0.86 -4.25
C LYS A 537 -5.69 -0.08 -3.10
N THR A 538 -5.61 -1.37 -3.37
CA THR A 538 -5.14 -2.40 -2.44
C THR A 538 -4.11 -3.29 -3.12
N TRP A 539 -3.13 -3.74 -2.34
CA TRP A 539 -2.02 -4.58 -2.79
C TRP A 539 -1.95 -5.85 -1.95
N ILE A 540 -1.56 -6.95 -2.58
CA ILE A 540 -1.17 -8.20 -1.92
C ILE A 540 0.27 -8.55 -2.31
N TYR A 541 1.00 -9.20 -1.40
CA TYR A 541 2.42 -9.54 -1.61
C TYR A 541 2.63 -11.07 -1.61
N PRO A 542 2.27 -11.77 -2.72
CA PRO A 542 2.22 -13.24 -2.79
C PRO A 542 3.59 -13.92 -2.88
N ASP A 543 4.66 -13.16 -3.11
CA ASP A 543 6.04 -13.65 -2.96
C ASP A 543 6.82 -12.68 -2.08
N LEU A 544 7.34 -13.18 -0.96
CA LEU A 544 8.37 -12.54 -0.14
C LEU A 544 9.45 -13.61 0.06
N PHE A 545 10.44 -13.61 -0.83
CA PHE A 545 11.45 -14.67 -0.88
C PHE A 545 12.78 -14.16 -0.34
N THR A 546 13.31 -14.96 0.59
CA THR A 546 14.46 -14.69 1.45
C THR A 546 15.52 -15.77 1.21
N ASP A 547 16.79 -15.39 1.24
CA ASP A 547 17.90 -16.32 1.38
C ASP A 547 18.66 -15.96 2.67
N PRO A 548 18.79 -16.87 3.66
CA PRO A 548 19.57 -16.61 4.87
C PRO A 548 21.08 -16.46 4.64
N SER A 549 21.58 -16.73 3.43
CA SER A 549 22.98 -16.65 3.04
C SER A 549 23.30 -15.58 2.00
N ASP A 550 22.30 -14.89 1.44
CA ASP A 550 22.49 -13.90 0.38
C ASP A 550 21.47 -12.74 0.38
N GLN A 551 21.93 -11.55 -0.04
CA GLN A 551 21.10 -10.35 -0.29
C GLN A 551 20.41 -10.48 -1.65
N LEU A 552 19.10 -10.28 -1.72
CA LEU A 552 18.31 -10.57 -2.94
C LEU A 552 17.74 -9.31 -3.58
N THR A 553 18.16 -9.05 -4.81
CA THR A 553 17.75 -7.86 -5.58
C THR A 553 17.04 -8.25 -6.86
N THR A 554 15.78 -7.82 -7.02
CA THR A 554 15.06 -7.95 -8.31
C THR A 554 15.48 -6.90 -9.32
N TYR A 555 15.47 -7.25 -10.60
CA TYR A 555 15.75 -6.29 -11.68
C TYR A 555 14.70 -6.25 -12.77
N ASP A 556 14.02 -7.35 -13.08
CA ASP A 556 13.10 -7.39 -14.22
C ASP A 556 11.99 -8.44 -14.06
N VAL A 557 10.85 -8.19 -14.71
CA VAL A 557 9.69 -9.08 -14.79
C VAL A 557 9.15 -9.10 -16.23
N ALA A 558 8.81 -10.28 -16.71
CA ALA A 558 8.15 -10.50 -17.98
C ALA A 558 7.06 -11.57 -17.84
N TYR A 559 6.11 -11.58 -18.77
CA TYR A 559 5.08 -12.62 -18.87
C TYR A 559 5.05 -13.20 -20.28
N ASP A 560 4.53 -14.42 -20.41
CA ASP A 560 4.34 -15.09 -21.70
C ASP A 560 2.85 -15.08 -22.15
N GLN A 561 2.57 -15.53 -23.38
CA GLN A 561 1.20 -15.64 -23.89
C GLN A 561 0.40 -16.81 -23.28
N LEU A 562 1.03 -17.67 -22.48
CA LEU A 562 0.39 -18.75 -21.73
C LEU A 562 -0.11 -18.27 -20.35
N GLY A 563 0.25 -17.05 -19.93
CA GLY A 563 -0.10 -16.46 -18.64
C GLY A 563 0.91 -16.75 -17.52
N ASN A 564 2.07 -17.32 -17.84
CA ASN A 564 3.16 -17.46 -16.87
C ASN A 564 3.81 -16.08 -16.63
N ILE A 565 4.16 -15.79 -15.38
CA ILE A 565 4.90 -14.60 -14.98
C ILE A 565 6.27 -15.04 -14.49
N PHE A 566 7.33 -14.40 -14.98
CA PHE A 566 8.71 -14.66 -14.65
C PHE A 566 9.32 -13.42 -14.01
N VAL A 567 9.97 -13.57 -12.86
CA VAL A 567 10.72 -12.50 -12.18
C VAL A 567 12.19 -12.91 -12.15
N PHE A 568 13.05 -11.99 -12.55
CA PHE A 568 14.51 -12.11 -12.53
C PHE A 568 15.10 -11.18 -11.47
N GLY A 569 16.04 -11.73 -10.71
CA GLY A 569 16.92 -10.97 -9.85
C GLY A 569 18.22 -11.72 -9.60
N ILE A 570 19.07 -11.12 -8.76
CA ILE A 570 20.40 -11.62 -8.43
C ILE A 570 20.54 -11.73 -6.91
N GLY A 571 21.19 -12.80 -6.45
CA GLY A 571 21.78 -12.84 -5.12
C GLY A 571 23.13 -12.11 -5.11
N GLU A 572 23.24 -10.96 -4.44
CA GLU A 572 24.37 -10.02 -4.58
C GLU A 572 25.68 -10.53 -3.98
N THR A 573 25.61 -11.40 -2.97
CA THR A 573 26.76 -12.00 -2.28
C THR A 573 27.20 -13.31 -2.94
N SER A 574 26.25 -14.14 -3.41
CA SER A 574 26.58 -15.38 -4.15
C SER A 574 26.78 -15.19 -5.65
N PHE A 575 26.41 -14.02 -6.18
CA PHE A 575 26.38 -13.69 -7.61
C PHE A 575 25.58 -14.73 -8.42
N THR A 576 24.41 -15.12 -7.91
CA THR A 576 23.50 -16.07 -8.55
C THR A 576 22.44 -15.38 -9.39
N SER A 577 22.22 -15.84 -10.62
CA SER A 577 21.01 -15.51 -11.37
C SER A 577 19.85 -16.35 -10.85
N ILE A 578 18.76 -15.71 -10.42
CA ILE A 578 17.59 -16.40 -9.86
C ILE A 578 16.33 -16.05 -10.66
N ILE A 579 15.60 -17.07 -11.10
CA ILE A 579 14.29 -16.93 -11.75
C ILE A 579 13.20 -17.50 -10.85
N ARG A 580 12.20 -16.66 -10.54
CA ARG A 580 10.90 -17.09 -9.99
C ARG A 580 9.89 -17.18 -11.10
N LYS A 581 9.01 -18.16 -11.04
CA LYS A 581 7.87 -18.34 -11.93
C LYS A 581 6.57 -18.51 -11.14
N SER A 582 5.54 -17.82 -11.59
CA SER A 582 4.13 -18.13 -11.31
C SER A 582 3.44 -18.60 -12.59
N SER A 583 2.51 -19.55 -12.44
CA SER A 583 1.64 -20.06 -13.52
C SER A 583 0.16 -19.79 -13.27
N ASP A 584 -0.18 -19.01 -12.23
CA ASP A 584 -1.53 -18.81 -11.70
C ASP A 584 -1.88 -17.32 -11.52
N ASN A 585 -1.40 -16.49 -12.46
CA ASN A 585 -1.55 -15.03 -12.47
C ASN A 585 -0.91 -14.36 -11.23
N GLY A 586 0.17 -14.94 -10.69
CA GLY A 586 0.99 -14.36 -9.63
C GLY A 586 0.62 -14.75 -8.20
N GLN A 587 -0.24 -15.75 -7.98
CA GLN A 587 -0.69 -16.16 -6.65
C GLN A 587 0.31 -17.08 -5.93
N THR A 588 0.93 -18.02 -6.66
CA THR A 588 1.97 -18.90 -6.13
C THR A 588 3.24 -18.84 -6.97
N TRP A 589 4.37 -18.99 -6.30
CA TRP A 589 5.70 -18.76 -6.87
C TRP A 589 6.65 -19.91 -6.58
N SER A 590 7.48 -20.26 -7.57
CA SER A 590 8.51 -21.27 -7.44
C SER A 590 9.80 -20.83 -8.13
N THR A 591 10.93 -21.18 -7.53
CA THR A 591 12.25 -20.94 -8.14
C THR A 591 12.47 -21.96 -9.26
N LYS A 592 12.66 -21.47 -10.49
CA LYS A 592 12.99 -22.28 -11.68
C LYS A 592 14.47 -22.25 -12.04
N GLU A 593 15.18 -21.28 -11.50
CA GLU A 593 16.62 -21.16 -11.66
C GLU A 593 17.24 -20.55 -10.41
N ASN A 594 18.38 -21.11 -10.01
CA ASN A 594 19.34 -20.49 -9.10
C ASN A 594 20.73 -20.89 -9.64
N TYR A 595 21.27 -20.05 -10.52
CA TYR A 595 22.47 -20.33 -11.32
C TYR A 595 23.66 -19.50 -10.84
N VAL A 596 24.65 -20.17 -10.25
CA VAL A 596 25.95 -19.56 -9.91
C VAL A 596 26.75 -19.38 -11.20
N HIS A 597 27.14 -18.15 -11.52
CA HIS A 597 28.00 -17.88 -12.67
C HIS A 597 29.41 -18.47 -12.47
N PRO A 598 30.09 -18.95 -13.53
CA PRO A 598 31.30 -19.78 -13.40
C PRO A 598 32.57 -19.08 -12.87
N THR A 599 32.50 -17.82 -12.44
CA THR A 599 33.61 -17.09 -11.81
C THR A 599 33.17 -16.14 -10.70
N TYR A 600 33.94 -16.15 -9.60
CA TYR A 600 33.68 -15.56 -8.27
C TYR A 600 34.07 -14.06 -8.17
N PRO A 601 33.70 -13.28 -7.13
CA PRO A 601 34.17 -11.91 -6.93
C PRO A 601 35.62 -11.77 -6.46
N ALA A 602 36.22 -10.63 -6.83
CA ALA A 602 37.10 -9.87 -5.94
C ALA A 602 36.57 -8.43 -5.92
N GLU A 603 36.21 -7.96 -4.72
CA GLU A 603 35.47 -6.72 -4.41
C GLU A 603 33.97 -6.67 -4.80
N PRO A 604 33.11 -6.04 -3.97
CA PRO A 604 31.71 -5.78 -4.29
C PRO A 604 31.60 -4.63 -5.30
N VAL A 605 31.24 -4.95 -6.54
CA VAL A 605 31.21 -3.98 -7.63
C VAL A 605 29.84 -3.32 -7.69
N SER A 606 29.71 -2.17 -7.03
CA SER A 606 28.49 -1.34 -6.90
C SER A 606 27.95 -0.73 -8.22
N TRP A 607 28.33 -1.30 -9.37
CA TRP A 607 28.03 -0.83 -10.72
C TRP A 607 27.66 -1.97 -11.68
N MET A 608 27.44 -3.20 -11.18
CA MET A 608 26.95 -4.28 -12.04
C MET A 608 25.58 -3.90 -12.61
N SER A 609 25.51 -3.88 -13.94
CA SER A 609 24.36 -3.37 -14.66
C SER A 609 23.14 -4.27 -14.46
N LYS A 610 22.06 -3.68 -13.94
CA LYS A 610 20.74 -4.30 -13.73
C LYS A 610 20.43 -5.32 -14.83
N GLY A 611 20.30 -6.60 -14.52
CA GLY A 611 19.99 -7.62 -15.52
C GLY A 611 18.61 -7.43 -16.15
N ARG A 612 18.33 -8.15 -17.23
CA ARG A 612 17.10 -7.99 -18.02
C ARG A 612 16.45 -9.33 -18.34
N LEU A 613 15.14 -9.32 -18.49
CA LEU A 613 14.30 -10.49 -18.76
C LEU A 613 13.30 -10.19 -19.89
N VAL A 614 13.25 -11.09 -20.88
CA VAL A 614 12.33 -11.00 -22.01
C VAL A 614 11.77 -12.38 -22.33
N VAL A 615 10.49 -12.45 -22.71
CA VAL A 615 9.92 -13.64 -23.33
C VAL A 615 9.75 -13.37 -24.82
N ASP A 616 10.16 -14.33 -25.66
CA ASP A 616 9.95 -14.30 -27.11
C ASP A 616 8.51 -14.71 -27.50
N LYS A 617 8.16 -14.59 -28.78
CA LYS A 617 6.83 -14.92 -29.31
C LYS A 617 6.50 -16.42 -29.32
N ASN A 618 7.46 -17.28 -28.97
CA ASN A 618 7.26 -18.72 -28.83
C ASN A 618 7.11 -19.14 -27.35
N ASN A 619 6.95 -18.17 -26.44
CA ASN A 619 6.90 -18.37 -24.99
C ASN A 619 8.21 -18.92 -24.41
N ILE A 620 9.33 -18.58 -25.03
CA ILE A 620 10.67 -18.90 -24.53
C ILE A 620 11.22 -17.69 -23.78
N PRO A 621 11.45 -17.78 -22.46
CA PRO A 621 12.04 -16.71 -21.68
C PRO A 621 13.56 -16.71 -21.82
N TYR A 622 14.14 -15.52 -21.79
CA TYR A 622 15.57 -15.25 -21.85
C TYR A 622 15.92 -14.21 -20.81
N HIS A 623 17.02 -14.39 -20.10
CA HIS A 623 17.61 -13.33 -19.29
C HIS A 623 19.06 -13.07 -19.66
N GLY A 624 19.51 -11.86 -19.36
CA GLY A 624 20.90 -11.45 -19.46
C GLY A 624 21.39 -10.97 -18.11
N ALA A 625 22.47 -11.60 -17.63
CA ALA A 625 23.13 -11.24 -16.38
C ALA A 625 24.59 -10.89 -16.63
N ALA A 626 25.06 -9.80 -16.01
CA ALA A 626 26.48 -9.47 -15.98
C ALA A 626 27.20 -10.35 -14.95
N PHE A 627 28.48 -10.66 -15.20
CA PHE A 627 29.33 -11.41 -14.28
C PHE A 627 30.78 -10.92 -14.36
N TYR A 628 31.56 -11.17 -13.32
CA TYR A 628 32.99 -10.85 -13.26
C TYR A 628 33.85 -12.12 -13.33
N ASN A 629 34.96 -12.06 -14.05
CA ASN A 629 35.90 -13.16 -14.22
C ASN A 629 37.23 -12.86 -13.53
N VAL A 630 37.49 -13.52 -12.39
CA VAL A 630 38.76 -13.40 -11.63
C VAL A 630 39.98 -13.78 -12.46
N GLY A 631 39.88 -14.83 -13.26
CA GLY A 631 41.02 -15.39 -14.01
C GLY A 631 41.57 -14.45 -15.07
N THR A 632 40.74 -13.52 -15.56
CA THR A 632 41.11 -12.51 -16.56
C THR A 632 41.01 -11.06 -16.05
N ASN A 633 40.41 -10.82 -14.88
CA ASN A 633 40.04 -9.50 -14.34
C ASN A 633 39.21 -8.69 -15.36
N THR A 634 38.03 -9.22 -15.69
CA THR A 634 37.15 -8.65 -16.72
C THR A 634 35.66 -8.93 -16.46
N TYR A 635 34.77 -8.07 -16.95
CA TYR A 635 33.31 -8.27 -16.89
C TYR A 635 32.72 -8.76 -18.21
N GLY A 636 31.80 -9.72 -18.16
CA GLY A 636 31.04 -10.21 -19.31
C GLY A 636 29.54 -10.25 -19.04
N VAL A 637 28.76 -10.61 -20.06
CA VAL A 637 27.32 -10.92 -19.94
C VAL A 637 27.05 -12.32 -20.47
N GLU A 638 26.32 -13.11 -19.69
CA GLU A 638 25.73 -14.37 -20.11
C GLU A 638 24.27 -14.18 -20.45
N ILE A 639 23.88 -14.63 -21.64
CA ILE A 639 22.50 -14.81 -22.05
C ILE A 639 22.10 -16.24 -21.74
N ARG A 640 21.10 -16.37 -20.87
CA ARG A 640 20.48 -17.64 -20.51
C ARG A 640 19.08 -17.71 -21.09
N LYS A 641 18.69 -18.94 -21.44
CA LYS A 641 17.52 -19.28 -22.23
C LYS A 641 16.77 -20.42 -21.54
N GLY A 642 15.49 -20.21 -21.30
CA GLY A 642 14.57 -21.24 -20.85
C GLY A 642 14.15 -22.20 -21.96
N ASP A 643 13.46 -23.28 -21.60
CA ASP A 643 12.54 -23.98 -22.49
C ASP A 643 11.20 -23.24 -22.61
N VAL A 644 10.25 -23.78 -23.38
CA VAL A 644 8.91 -23.18 -23.52
C VAL A 644 8.22 -23.20 -22.16
N GLY A 645 7.91 -22.01 -21.62
CA GLY A 645 7.39 -21.85 -20.27
C GLY A 645 8.45 -21.83 -19.16
N GLY A 646 9.75 -21.88 -19.47
CA GLY A 646 10.84 -21.56 -18.52
C GLY A 646 10.97 -22.48 -17.30
N GLU A 647 10.76 -23.78 -17.47
CA GLU A 647 11.00 -24.81 -16.44
C GLU A 647 12.47 -25.22 -16.35
N ASN A 648 13.20 -25.24 -17.47
CA ASN A 648 14.62 -25.60 -17.54
C ASN A 648 15.44 -24.52 -18.26
N TRP A 649 16.64 -24.22 -17.77
CA TRP A 649 17.44 -23.08 -18.25
C TRP A 649 18.87 -23.45 -18.65
N SER A 650 19.41 -22.83 -19.70
CA SER A 650 20.76 -23.07 -20.23
C SER A 650 21.42 -21.79 -20.75
N THR A 651 22.76 -21.73 -20.74
CA THR A 651 23.51 -20.60 -21.33
C THR A 651 23.55 -20.78 -22.84
N VAL A 652 22.96 -19.84 -23.58
CA VAL A 652 22.95 -19.85 -25.06
C VAL A 652 24.09 -19.01 -25.64
N LYS A 653 24.52 -17.96 -24.91
CA LYS A 653 25.64 -17.11 -25.31
C LYS A 653 26.36 -16.54 -24.10
N THR A 654 27.69 -16.63 -24.08
CA THR A 654 28.54 -15.71 -23.32
C THR A 654 29.06 -14.68 -24.31
N PHE A 655 28.88 -13.38 -24.05
CA PHE A 655 29.48 -12.33 -24.87
C PHE A 655 31.00 -12.32 -24.62
N PRO A 656 31.84 -12.63 -25.63
CA PRO A 656 33.28 -12.57 -25.46
C PRO A 656 33.72 -11.12 -25.45
N LEU A 657 34.56 -10.75 -24.49
CA LEU A 657 35.34 -9.53 -24.64
C LEU A 657 36.34 -9.75 -25.79
N ASN A 658 36.25 -8.92 -26.81
CA ASN A 658 37.38 -8.69 -27.70
C ASN A 658 38.53 -8.16 -26.82
N GLY A 659 39.74 -8.72 -26.93
CA GLY A 659 40.80 -8.65 -25.91
C GLY A 659 41.37 -7.25 -25.55
N ALA A 660 40.78 -6.19 -26.07
CA ALA A 660 41.05 -4.79 -25.74
C ALA A 660 40.07 -4.19 -24.71
N TYR A 661 38.91 -4.80 -24.47
CA TYR A 661 37.87 -4.30 -23.55
C TYR A 661 37.94 -5.02 -22.20
N LYS A 662 37.70 -4.29 -21.11
CA LYS A 662 37.74 -4.80 -19.72
C LYS A 662 36.38 -4.81 -19.03
N GLY A 663 35.40 -4.05 -19.53
CA GLY A 663 34.03 -4.05 -19.02
C GLY A 663 32.99 -4.23 -20.12
N PHE A 664 31.98 -5.04 -19.86
CA PHE A 664 30.74 -5.15 -20.64
C PHE A 664 29.57 -5.11 -19.65
N SER A 665 28.58 -4.26 -19.94
CA SER A 665 27.39 -4.04 -19.11
C SER A 665 26.14 -4.10 -19.96
N LEU A 666 25.12 -4.83 -19.52
CA LEU A 666 23.82 -4.93 -20.18
C LEU A 666 22.94 -3.73 -19.83
N VAL A 667 22.49 -2.96 -20.81
CA VAL A 667 21.67 -1.77 -20.55
C VAL A 667 20.19 -2.01 -20.89
N ASP A 668 19.89 -2.71 -21.99
CA ASP A 668 18.53 -3.13 -22.33
C ASP A 668 18.53 -4.45 -23.10
N PHE A 669 17.46 -5.24 -22.95
CA PHE A 669 17.27 -6.52 -23.62
C PHE A 669 15.79 -6.71 -23.95
N THR A 670 15.47 -6.83 -25.24
CA THR A 670 14.10 -6.85 -25.73
C THR A 670 13.94 -7.76 -26.95
N VAL A 671 12.70 -7.97 -27.37
CA VAL A 671 12.35 -8.76 -28.56
C VAL A 671 11.44 -7.93 -29.46
N SER A 672 11.73 -7.92 -30.76
CA SER A 672 10.93 -7.20 -31.75
C SER A 672 9.75 -8.05 -32.26
N SER A 673 8.82 -7.40 -32.97
CA SER A 673 7.60 -8.02 -33.49
C SER A 673 7.83 -9.22 -34.44
N ASN A 674 9.02 -9.34 -35.03
CA ASN A 674 9.47 -10.45 -35.89
C ASN A 674 10.29 -11.53 -35.15
N ASN A 675 10.29 -11.54 -33.82
CA ASN A 675 11.06 -12.45 -32.96
C ASN A 675 12.59 -12.32 -33.03
N THR A 676 13.12 -11.19 -33.51
CA THR A 676 14.55 -10.87 -33.36
C THR A 676 14.81 -10.38 -31.93
N LEU A 677 15.83 -10.91 -31.26
CA LEU A 677 16.31 -10.44 -29.97
C LEU A 677 17.22 -9.22 -30.17
N TRP A 678 17.13 -8.22 -29.30
CA TRP A 678 17.93 -6.99 -29.36
C TRP A 678 18.52 -6.67 -27.99
N LEU A 679 19.81 -6.34 -27.96
CA LEU A 679 20.58 -6.10 -26.75
C LEU A 679 21.43 -4.84 -26.91
N SER A 680 21.34 -3.90 -25.97
CA SER A 680 22.25 -2.75 -25.89
C SER A 680 23.27 -2.95 -24.75
N SER A 681 24.52 -2.61 -25.04
CA SER A 681 25.64 -2.71 -24.10
C SER A 681 26.31 -1.36 -23.85
N LYS A 682 26.94 -1.24 -22.68
CA LYS A 682 28.03 -0.29 -22.40
C LYS A 682 29.32 -1.11 -22.33
N GLU A 683 30.30 -0.77 -23.14
CA GLU A 683 31.58 -1.47 -23.28
C GLU A 683 32.73 -0.52 -22.96
N SER A 684 33.70 -0.94 -22.16
CA SER A 684 34.80 -0.07 -21.73
C SER A 684 36.17 -0.73 -21.88
N ASN A 685 37.10 -0.03 -22.52
CA ASN A 685 38.52 -0.40 -22.57
C ASN A 685 39.30 0.13 -21.35
N THR A 686 38.83 1.23 -20.78
CA THR A 686 39.33 1.94 -19.60
C THR A 686 38.16 2.65 -18.91
N SER A 687 38.35 3.10 -17.66
CA SER A 687 37.32 3.81 -16.89
C SER A 687 36.94 5.20 -17.43
N SER A 688 37.60 5.71 -18.47
CA SER A 688 37.43 7.09 -18.95
C SER A 688 36.71 7.24 -20.30
N GLN A 689 36.54 6.18 -21.08
CA GLN A 689 35.85 6.21 -22.38
C GLN A 689 35.00 4.95 -22.61
N PRO A 690 33.74 4.93 -22.15
CA PRO A 690 32.80 3.87 -22.50
C PRO A 690 32.20 4.10 -23.90
N GLU A 691 32.22 3.03 -24.69
CA GLU A 691 31.46 2.89 -25.92
C GLU A 691 30.06 2.32 -25.62
N ARG A 692 29.13 2.53 -26.53
CA ARG A 692 27.85 1.82 -26.57
C ARG A 692 27.75 1.01 -27.84
N ALA A 693 27.22 -0.21 -27.73
CA ALA A 693 26.92 -1.03 -28.90
C ALA A 693 25.49 -1.57 -28.84
N LEU A 694 24.91 -1.80 -30.02
CA LEU A 694 23.61 -2.43 -30.19
C LEU A 694 23.79 -3.71 -31.01
N TYR A 695 23.31 -4.82 -30.47
CA TYR A 695 23.37 -6.14 -31.07
C TYR A 695 21.97 -6.67 -31.35
N LYS A 696 21.83 -7.46 -32.42
CA LYS A 696 20.62 -8.24 -32.71
C LYS A 696 20.92 -9.71 -33.00
N SER A 697 19.99 -10.60 -32.67
CA SER A 697 20.04 -12.03 -32.96
C SER A 697 18.72 -12.53 -33.56
N THR A 698 18.81 -13.20 -34.72
CA THR A 698 17.66 -13.77 -35.45
C THR A 698 17.54 -15.28 -35.29
N ASP A 699 18.44 -15.92 -34.54
CA ASP A 699 18.54 -17.39 -34.37
C ASP A 699 18.28 -17.84 -32.92
N GLY A 700 17.57 -17.01 -32.15
CA GLY A 700 17.21 -17.31 -30.76
C GLY A 700 18.39 -17.23 -29.80
N GLY A 701 19.32 -16.30 -30.04
CA GLY A 701 20.41 -15.93 -29.13
C GLY A 701 21.76 -16.59 -29.41
N VAL A 702 21.91 -17.41 -30.45
CA VAL A 702 23.12 -18.20 -30.72
C VAL A 702 24.20 -17.34 -31.38
N THR A 703 23.83 -16.61 -32.44
CA THR A 703 24.68 -15.61 -33.09
C THR A 703 24.09 -14.21 -32.94
N TRP A 704 24.99 -13.22 -32.84
CA TRP A 704 24.65 -11.82 -32.62
C TRP A 704 25.42 -10.96 -33.61
N THR A 705 24.74 -10.00 -34.23
CA THR A 705 25.32 -9.03 -35.16
C THR A 705 25.27 -7.64 -34.54
N GLU A 706 26.41 -6.96 -34.49
CA GLU A 706 26.50 -5.55 -34.13
C GLU A 706 25.89 -4.70 -35.25
N VAL A 707 25.02 -3.75 -34.90
CA VAL A 707 24.31 -2.88 -35.85
C VAL A 707 24.49 -1.39 -35.55
N LEU A 708 25.10 -1.06 -34.41
CA LEU A 708 25.53 0.29 -34.05
C LEU A 708 26.67 0.18 -33.02
N ARG A 709 27.70 1.02 -33.16
CA ARG A 709 28.74 1.26 -32.15
C ARG A 709 29.14 2.72 -32.16
N GLU A 710 29.25 3.32 -30.97
CA GLU A 710 29.54 4.74 -30.78
C GLU A 710 30.51 4.95 -29.60
N SER A 711 31.48 5.85 -29.77
CA SER A 711 32.53 6.14 -28.80
C SER A 711 32.23 7.42 -27.98
N ASN A 712 32.86 7.57 -26.81
CA ASN A 712 32.80 8.76 -25.95
C ASN A 712 31.41 9.15 -25.44
N THR A 713 30.62 8.16 -25.00
CA THR A 713 29.33 8.43 -24.36
C THR A 713 29.55 8.89 -22.90
N THR A 714 28.84 9.93 -22.46
CA THR A 714 28.82 10.31 -21.04
C THR A 714 28.11 9.23 -20.22
N ASP A 715 28.44 9.12 -18.92
CA ASP A 715 27.99 8.02 -18.06
C ASP A 715 26.51 8.09 -17.64
N ASN A 716 25.62 7.96 -18.62
CA ASN A 716 24.18 7.92 -18.42
C ASN A 716 23.70 6.45 -18.47
N PRO A 717 23.00 5.94 -17.44
CA PRO A 717 22.47 4.58 -17.41
C PRO A 717 21.24 4.35 -18.30
N TYR A 718 20.60 5.41 -18.81
CA TYR A 718 19.36 5.34 -19.57
C TYR A 718 19.63 5.14 -21.08
N VAL A 719 19.49 3.89 -21.52
CA VAL A 719 19.33 3.49 -22.94
C VAL A 719 18.15 2.54 -23.00
N LYS A 720 17.27 2.75 -23.97
CA LYS A 720 16.06 1.95 -24.19
C LYS A 720 15.86 1.65 -25.66
N ILE A 721 15.41 0.43 -25.95
CA ILE A 721 15.13 -0.06 -27.31
C ILE A 721 13.62 -0.20 -27.47
N GLY A 722 13.05 0.60 -28.37
CA GLY A 722 11.63 0.59 -28.71
C GLY A 722 11.37 0.16 -30.15
N PHE A 723 10.16 -0.32 -30.43
CA PHE A 723 9.71 -0.67 -31.78
C PHE A 723 8.33 -0.08 -32.06
N ASP A 724 8.12 0.44 -33.26
CA ASP A 724 6.77 0.72 -33.78
C ASP A 724 6.17 -0.50 -34.52
N SER A 725 4.89 -0.43 -34.88
CA SER A 725 4.14 -1.50 -35.54
C SER A 725 4.72 -1.90 -36.90
N SER A 726 5.46 -1.00 -37.56
CA SER A 726 6.18 -1.28 -38.81
C SER A 726 7.48 -2.08 -38.59
N GLY A 727 7.94 -2.19 -37.34
CA GLY A 727 9.21 -2.80 -36.97
C GLY A 727 10.41 -1.84 -37.04
N ALA A 728 10.17 -0.52 -37.16
CA ALA A 728 11.25 0.45 -37.04
C ALA A 728 11.75 0.50 -35.59
N VAL A 729 13.07 0.64 -35.43
CA VAL A 729 13.76 0.57 -34.14
C VAL A 729 14.08 1.97 -33.66
N TYR A 730 13.79 2.25 -32.39
CA TYR A 730 14.10 3.50 -31.71
C TYR A 730 15.12 3.22 -30.61
N LEU A 731 16.17 4.02 -30.53
CA LEU A 731 17.21 3.93 -29.52
C LEU A 731 17.34 5.28 -28.80
N GLN A 732 17.02 5.32 -27.52
CA GLN A 732 17.23 6.50 -26.67
C GLN A 732 18.72 6.63 -26.29
N GLN A 733 19.28 7.82 -26.43
CA GLN A 733 20.64 8.16 -26.03
C GLN A 733 20.70 9.61 -25.49
N LEU A 734 20.76 9.79 -24.17
CA LEU A 734 20.88 11.13 -23.56
C LEU A 734 19.77 12.09 -24.05
N ALA A 735 20.10 13.10 -24.84
CA ALA A 735 19.16 14.11 -25.37
C ALA A 735 18.73 13.85 -26.83
N GLN A 736 19.05 12.67 -27.36
CA GLN A 736 18.79 12.25 -28.74
C GLN A 736 18.06 10.90 -28.76
N ILE A 737 17.24 10.70 -29.79
CA ILE A 737 16.69 9.39 -30.16
C ILE A 737 17.13 9.11 -31.59
N LEU A 738 17.67 7.92 -31.83
CA LEU A 738 17.96 7.42 -33.17
C LEU A 738 16.81 6.53 -33.62
N LYS A 739 16.35 6.70 -34.88
CA LYS A 739 15.37 5.84 -35.55
C LYS A 739 16.00 5.13 -36.74
N SER A 740 15.79 3.82 -36.84
CA SER A 740 16.12 2.99 -38.00
C SER A 740 14.87 2.33 -38.57
N THR A 741 14.67 2.40 -39.89
CA THR A 741 13.55 1.74 -40.60
C THR A 741 13.99 0.52 -41.41
N ASP A 742 15.26 0.13 -41.34
CA ASP A 742 15.88 -0.96 -42.13
C ASP A 742 16.49 -2.05 -41.25
N GLY A 743 15.97 -2.19 -40.03
CA GLY A 743 16.42 -3.19 -39.06
C GLY A 743 17.81 -2.91 -38.49
N GLY A 744 18.18 -1.64 -38.33
CA GLY A 744 19.43 -1.18 -37.72
C GLY A 744 20.60 -1.00 -38.70
N THR A 745 20.38 -1.06 -40.01
CA THR A 745 21.46 -0.89 -41.00
C THR A 745 21.83 0.58 -41.19
N SER A 746 20.86 1.49 -41.08
CA SER A 746 21.06 2.93 -41.05
C SER A 746 20.18 3.59 -39.99
N TRP A 747 20.64 4.74 -39.49
CA TRP A 747 20.03 5.46 -38.37
C TRP A 747 19.87 6.94 -38.72
N SER A 748 18.77 7.52 -38.25
CA SER A 748 18.43 8.94 -38.39
C SER A 748 18.10 9.53 -37.02
N ALA A 749 18.60 10.73 -36.72
CA ALA A 749 18.30 11.38 -35.46
C ALA A 749 16.93 12.06 -35.49
N LEU A 750 16.14 11.84 -34.44
CA LEU A 750 14.94 12.63 -34.15
C LEU A 750 15.33 14.00 -33.55
N PRO A 751 14.43 15.00 -33.61
CA PRO A 751 14.62 16.30 -32.96
C PRO A 751 14.95 16.16 -31.47
N SER A 752 15.83 17.03 -30.94
CA SER A 752 16.14 17.04 -29.51
C SER A 752 15.03 17.68 -28.68
N THR A 753 14.94 17.29 -27.40
CA THR A 753 13.81 17.61 -26.50
C THR A 753 14.26 17.96 -25.07
N GLY A 754 15.57 18.09 -24.87
CA GLY A 754 16.22 18.06 -23.55
C GLY A 754 16.78 16.66 -23.23
N ASN A 755 17.33 16.49 -22.03
CA ASN A 755 17.82 15.19 -21.56
C ASN A 755 16.65 14.22 -21.35
N ILE A 756 16.69 13.07 -22.02
CA ILE A 756 15.65 12.05 -21.98
C ILE A 756 16.01 11.03 -20.91
N GLN A 757 15.07 10.81 -20.00
CA GLN A 757 15.11 9.76 -18.99
C GLN A 757 14.56 8.45 -19.54
N ASP A 758 13.45 8.52 -20.29
CA ASP A 758 12.84 7.34 -20.88
C ASP A 758 12.06 7.62 -22.16
N ILE A 759 11.79 6.58 -22.95
CA ILE A 759 11.04 6.63 -24.20
C ILE A 759 9.93 5.57 -24.20
N LEU A 760 8.78 5.93 -24.74
CA LEU A 760 7.66 5.02 -24.96
C LEU A 760 7.20 5.09 -26.42
N ILE A 761 6.98 3.91 -27.01
CA ILE A 761 6.32 3.77 -28.31
C ILE A 761 5.01 3.01 -28.04
N THR A 762 3.87 3.62 -28.37
CA THR A 762 2.56 3.00 -28.19
C THR A 762 2.21 2.05 -29.34
N THR A 763 1.17 1.23 -29.15
CA THR A 763 0.69 0.29 -30.17
C THR A 763 0.03 0.96 -31.39
N ASP A 764 -0.24 2.27 -31.34
CA ASP A 764 -0.68 3.14 -32.44
C ASP A 764 0.44 4.09 -32.94
N ASP A 765 1.70 3.69 -32.69
CA ASP A 765 2.94 4.29 -33.19
C ASP A 765 3.18 5.75 -32.76
N LYS A 766 2.67 6.15 -31.60
CA LYS A 766 3.01 7.44 -30.98
C LYS A 766 4.26 7.29 -30.14
N VAL A 767 5.17 8.25 -30.29
CA VAL A 767 6.42 8.30 -29.52
C VAL A 767 6.28 9.35 -28.43
N PHE A 768 6.47 8.93 -27.18
CA PHE A 768 6.54 9.79 -26.01
C PHE A 768 7.92 9.72 -25.37
N VAL A 769 8.29 10.77 -24.66
CA VAL A 769 9.51 10.85 -23.85
C VAL A 769 9.19 11.42 -22.48
N LEU A 770 9.83 10.87 -21.46
CA LEU A 770 9.99 11.53 -20.16
C LEU A 770 11.37 12.18 -20.15
N THR A 771 11.44 13.49 -19.90
CA THR A 771 12.71 14.21 -19.75
C THR A 771 13.09 14.40 -18.29
N THR A 772 14.39 14.57 -18.00
CA THR A 772 14.93 14.62 -16.63
C THR A 772 14.48 15.83 -15.81
N ASP A 773 13.84 16.81 -16.46
CA ASP A 773 13.12 17.93 -15.86
C ASP A 773 11.64 17.59 -15.59
N ASN A 774 11.29 16.30 -15.49
CA ASN A 774 9.94 15.81 -15.17
C ASN A 774 8.85 16.32 -16.13
N GLN A 775 9.14 16.30 -17.43
CA GLN A 775 8.17 16.63 -18.49
C GLN A 775 7.88 15.43 -19.39
N LEU A 776 6.59 15.15 -19.60
CA LEU A 776 6.10 14.14 -20.54
C LEU A 776 5.76 14.82 -21.87
N LYS A 777 6.49 14.47 -22.93
CA LYS A 777 6.35 15.08 -24.26
C LYS A 777 6.00 14.03 -25.31
N LYS A 778 5.25 14.41 -26.34
CA LYS A 778 4.84 13.58 -27.49
C LYS A 778 5.47 14.12 -28.78
N LEU A 779 5.98 13.23 -29.62
CA LEU A 779 6.45 13.59 -30.96
C LEU A 779 5.26 13.87 -31.88
N GLN A 780 5.27 15.04 -32.52
CA GLN A 780 4.25 15.49 -33.46
C GLN A 780 4.64 15.18 -34.92
N PRO A 781 3.65 15.08 -35.85
CA PRO A 781 3.92 14.78 -37.26
C PRO A 781 4.82 15.80 -37.98
N ASP A 782 4.89 17.03 -37.49
CA ASP A 782 5.75 18.11 -37.99
C ASP A 782 7.21 18.01 -37.47
N SER A 783 7.54 16.96 -36.71
CA SER A 783 8.82 16.80 -36.01
C SER A 783 9.07 17.86 -34.93
N SER A 784 8.01 18.31 -34.24
CA SER A 784 8.11 19.03 -32.96
C SER A 784 7.81 18.11 -31.76
N TRP A 785 8.19 18.55 -30.56
CA TRP A 785 7.84 17.88 -29.30
C TRP A 785 6.79 18.69 -28.55
N LEU A 786 5.61 18.12 -28.36
CA LEU A 786 4.52 18.74 -27.61
C LEU A 786 4.57 18.31 -26.15
N LEU A 787 4.50 19.28 -25.23
CA LEU A 787 4.36 19.03 -23.79
C LEU A 787 2.92 18.58 -23.45
N ILE A 788 2.77 17.32 -23.06
CA ILE A 788 1.49 16.71 -22.67
C ILE A 788 1.21 16.93 -21.19
N ASN A 789 2.23 16.70 -20.35
CA ASN A 789 2.14 16.86 -18.91
C ASN A 789 3.47 17.34 -18.31
N ASP A 790 3.37 18.19 -17.30
CA ASP A 790 4.47 18.78 -16.54
C ASP A 790 4.26 18.34 -15.08
N ILE A 791 5.10 17.42 -14.61
CA ILE A 791 4.96 16.75 -13.31
C ILE A 791 6.02 17.21 -12.29
N THR A 792 6.67 18.36 -12.56
CA THR A 792 7.65 19.04 -11.70
C THR A 792 7.12 19.38 -10.30
N ASP A 793 5.92 19.95 -10.21
CA ASP A 793 5.29 20.36 -8.93
C ASP A 793 4.78 19.18 -8.07
N LYS A 794 4.80 17.95 -8.60
CA LYS A 794 4.31 16.76 -7.91
C LYS A 794 5.42 16.14 -7.07
N ALA A 795 5.79 16.84 -5.99
CA ALA A 795 6.81 16.41 -5.04
C ALA A 795 6.58 14.96 -4.58
N VAL A 796 7.61 14.13 -4.73
CA VAL A 796 7.63 12.74 -4.26
C VAL A 796 8.17 12.73 -2.82
N PRO A 797 7.36 12.44 -1.78
CA PRO A 797 7.89 12.25 -0.44
C PRO A 797 8.81 11.03 -0.42
N GLN A 798 9.84 11.05 0.42
CA GLN A 798 10.74 9.91 0.57
C GLN A 798 9.94 8.65 0.93
N GLY A 799 10.30 7.52 0.31
CA GLY A 799 9.63 6.23 0.53
C GLY A 799 8.34 6.00 -0.27
N ARG A 800 7.88 6.93 -1.13
CA ARG A 800 6.67 6.72 -1.96
C ARG A 800 6.97 6.66 -3.46
N GLY A 801 6.51 5.61 -4.13
CA GLY A 801 6.45 5.56 -5.59
C GLY A 801 5.14 6.18 -6.11
N PHE A 802 5.24 7.14 -7.03
CA PHE A 802 4.07 7.65 -7.78
C PHE A 802 4.04 7.02 -9.14
N ILE A 803 2.98 6.27 -9.42
CA ILE A 803 2.74 5.71 -10.75
C ILE A 803 1.56 6.46 -11.35
N TYR A 804 1.82 7.14 -12.46
CA TYR A 804 0.78 7.69 -13.32
C TYR A 804 0.48 6.69 -14.43
N TYR A 805 -0.79 6.39 -14.64
CA TYR A 805 -1.23 5.53 -15.73
C TYR A 805 -2.24 6.23 -16.64
N SER A 806 -2.16 5.89 -17.93
CA SER A 806 -3.22 6.07 -18.91
C SER A 806 -3.27 4.85 -19.81
N GLN A 807 -4.48 4.41 -20.17
CA GLN A 807 -4.65 3.33 -21.15
C GLN A 807 -4.15 3.71 -22.56
N THR A 808 -3.98 5.00 -22.82
CA THR A 808 -3.62 5.53 -24.15
C THR A 808 -2.22 6.14 -24.17
N VAL A 809 -1.79 6.82 -23.10
CA VAL A 809 -0.41 7.35 -22.97
C VAL A 809 0.56 6.31 -22.36
N GLY A 810 0.08 5.23 -21.74
CA GLY A 810 0.91 4.25 -21.04
C GLY A 810 1.18 4.60 -19.57
N LEU A 811 2.18 3.95 -18.98
CA LEU A 811 2.63 4.16 -17.59
C LEU A 811 3.76 5.19 -17.53
N VAL A 812 3.83 5.93 -16.42
CA VAL A 812 4.97 6.77 -16.02
C VAL A 812 5.19 6.54 -14.53
N GLN A 813 6.31 5.91 -14.15
CA GLN A 813 6.66 5.64 -12.75
C GLN A 813 7.73 6.66 -12.27
N LEU A 814 7.43 7.35 -11.17
CA LEU A 814 8.39 8.14 -10.40
C LEU A 814 8.72 7.39 -9.10
N SER A 815 9.96 6.93 -8.96
CA SER A 815 10.51 6.33 -7.72
C SER A 815 11.50 7.32 -7.08
N PRO A 816 11.62 7.38 -5.73
CA PRO A 816 12.58 8.25 -5.05
C PRO A 816 14.05 7.99 -5.42
N THR A 817 14.40 6.78 -5.85
CA THR A 817 15.78 6.34 -6.09
C THR A 817 16.11 6.05 -7.56
N THR A 818 15.11 5.70 -8.38
CA THR A 818 15.30 5.31 -9.79
C THR A 818 14.04 5.58 -10.61
N VAL A 819 13.87 6.83 -11.07
CA VAL A 819 12.80 7.17 -12.02
C VAL A 819 13.11 6.50 -13.37
N GLY A 820 12.24 5.56 -13.76
CA GLY A 820 12.31 4.80 -15.01
C GLY A 820 10.91 4.41 -15.46
N LEU A 821 10.65 4.55 -16.75
CA LEU A 821 9.37 4.24 -17.38
C LEU A 821 9.46 2.81 -17.93
N GLN A 822 8.54 1.93 -17.53
CA GLN A 822 8.43 0.61 -18.12
C GLN A 822 6.97 0.30 -18.46
N VAL A 823 6.73 0.08 -19.76
CA VAL A 823 5.45 -0.32 -20.32
C VAL A 823 5.67 -1.54 -21.18
N ARG A 824 4.82 -2.55 -21.01
CA ARG A 824 4.45 -3.48 -22.08
C ARG A 824 2.93 -3.51 -22.16
N PHE A 825 2.40 -3.44 -23.37
CA PHE A 825 0.96 -3.61 -23.59
C PHE A 825 0.64 -5.10 -23.71
N ALA A 826 -0.53 -5.51 -23.20
CA ALA A 826 -1.13 -6.77 -23.59
C ALA A 826 -1.57 -6.69 -25.07
N GLU A 827 -1.47 -7.78 -25.81
CA GLU A 827 -1.99 -7.90 -27.19
C GLU A 827 -3.53 -7.91 -27.17
N ALA A 828 -4.14 -6.72 -27.03
CA ALA A 828 -5.55 -6.54 -27.28
C ALA A 828 -5.84 -6.86 -28.75
N LYS A 829 -6.46 -8.04 -29.00
CA LYS A 829 -6.95 -8.41 -30.33
C LYS A 829 -7.77 -7.25 -30.91
N LYS A 830 -7.61 -6.98 -32.21
CA LYS A 830 -8.55 -6.15 -32.98
C LYS A 830 -9.95 -6.75 -32.88
N GLY A 831 -10.71 -6.31 -31.88
CA GLY A 831 -12.15 -6.49 -31.82
C GLY A 831 -12.78 -5.54 -32.80
N THR A 832 -13.14 -6.02 -33.99
CA THR A 832 -14.00 -5.30 -34.91
C THR A 832 -15.31 -5.00 -34.18
N VAL A 833 -15.58 -3.73 -33.90
CA VAL A 833 -16.90 -3.31 -33.45
C VAL A 833 -17.82 -3.33 -34.68
N GLU A 834 -18.38 -4.50 -34.97
CA GLU A 834 -19.52 -4.58 -35.88
C GLU A 834 -20.69 -3.85 -35.25
N LEU A 835 -21.05 -2.70 -35.84
CA LEU A 835 -22.28 -1.98 -35.54
C LEU A 835 -23.48 -2.88 -35.81
N MET A 836 -24.09 -3.45 -34.76
CA MET A 836 -25.41 -4.06 -34.86
C MET A 836 -26.44 -2.98 -35.25
N LYS A 837 -26.77 -2.98 -36.55
CA LYS A 837 -27.68 -2.02 -37.16
C LYS A 837 -29.12 -2.50 -37.06
N THR A 838 -29.75 -2.30 -35.90
CA THR A 838 -31.19 -2.55 -35.75
C THR A 838 -31.99 -1.47 -36.47
N ILE A 839 -32.37 -1.74 -37.72
CA ILE A 839 -33.35 -0.93 -38.46
C ILE A 839 -34.74 -1.41 -38.10
N SER A 840 -35.45 -0.63 -37.28
CA SER A 840 -36.90 -0.77 -37.08
C SER A 840 -37.63 0.20 -38.00
N ILE A 841 -38.04 -0.26 -39.18
CA ILE A 841 -39.02 0.46 -40.02
C ILE A 841 -40.40 -0.11 -39.69
N ASN A 842 -41.23 0.69 -39.04
CA ASN A 842 -42.67 0.41 -38.97
C ASN A 842 -43.32 0.84 -40.28
N HIS A 843 -44.24 0.00 -40.76
CA HIS A 843 -45.37 0.40 -41.59
C HIS A 843 -46.64 -0.22 -41.01
#